data_AF-A0AAE0IWD7-F1
#
_entry.id   AF-A0AAE0IWD7-F1
#
_cell.length_a   1.000
_cell.length_b   1.000
_cell.length_c   1.000
_cell.angle_alpha   90.00
_cell.angle_beta   90.00
_cell.angle_gamma   90.00
#
_symmetry.space_group_name_H-M   'P 1'
#
loop_
_entity.id
_entity.type
_entity.pdbx_description
1 polymer ?
#
loop_
_entity_poly.entity_id
_entity_poly.type
_entity_poly.pdbx_seq_one_letter_code
_entity_poly.pdbx_strand_id
1 'polypeptide(L)'
;MSDSPAKEQEQQQQPGSVAQQIQQIQTLLKAKDDTSRFVGLALLKTVLDNAEDVRNDEGSIVALWESIPPKFVDRLIKTGSRQQGHTTAPSGSANDMLDLAVAVLHTFAALLPDQTKNDARVLGRIPQLVACLLHCSNDTARLVLETLLSLVSQPDGARVFNAVEDLTPLTEIAPSQPLVLETLGYAWLSSMAATADKGSLGSKIDNTISNLVSSFKGTDAVTLLDFLAKLLPRLEPELIPSSPKWIVALVAFVRNLVTSRPTAAGRAAYTNLAAALLEVYPETAPQLLFVDDGKDEKPFAYILISLLLVDLRASLPTLLEQLNSPQYIDAARRLTSAFNVVSNFIGYLLRSMDDDAAVSWPVPPDLLLKIRKSISETMSLVIEYLRDRWDASVAGAMGLHPHARAGTANTSAGVHLTLAWDAKSGEVASDDPLILAAIRTLAIWLREDDGEILRMEANGLADMFIELYRSSSSSSTATEKLDFRRPILVAFEGLTAEEDGVEALLDNGGWEALTDDFLSILQACSSPTTISSNTADAARGIEIIRILLPIAEAEQPGTRDAWMDIVTKVAACYVPDTIQPPVVVELQVAALQFVTTLLANTHPGMQKRYVHSTSAILGIASQLRSRVKGDAALEEALEDVVETLTALR
;
A
#
# COMPACT_ATOMS: atom_id res chain seq x y z
N MET A 1 -42.65 67.22 -53.54
CA MET A 1 -41.27 66.83 -53.89
C MET A 1 -40.64 66.33 -52.62
N SER A 2 -40.34 65.04 -52.60
CA SER A 2 -40.23 64.23 -51.39
C SER A 2 -38.83 64.28 -50.78
N ASP A 3 -38.83 64.33 -49.45
CA ASP A 3 -37.68 64.17 -48.55
C ASP A 3 -37.01 62.80 -48.66
N SER A 4 -35.70 62.79 -48.43
CA SER A 4 -34.93 61.63 -47.98
C SER A 4 -33.84 62.12 -47.03
N PRO A 5 -33.78 61.64 -45.78
CA PRO A 5 -32.72 62.01 -44.85
C PRO A 5 -31.52 61.06 -44.92
N ALA A 6 -30.37 61.64 -44.58
CA ALA A 6 -29.07 61.00 -44.48
C ALA A 6 -29.05 59.88 -43.42
N LYS A 7 -28.33 58.80 -43.73
CA LYS A 7 -27.92 57.78 -42.76
C LYS A 7 -26.52 58.10 -42.24
N GLU A 8 -26.42 58.26 -40.93
CA GLU A 8 -25.18 58.22 -40.16
C GLU A 8 -24.50 56.85 -40.32
N GLN A 9 -23.19 56.87 -40.59
CA GLN A 9 -22.34 55.69 -40.56
C GLN A 9 -21.79 55.53 -39.14
N GLU A 10 -22.36 54.60 -38.39
CA GLU A 10 -21.67 53.97 -37.26
C GLU A 10 -20.55 53.08 -37.80
N GLN A 11 -19.30 53.47 -37.56
CA GLN A 11 -18.14 52.59 -37.70
C GLN A 11 -18.16 51.56 -36.57
N GLN A 12 -18.76 50.40 -36.82
CA GLN A 12 -18.48 49.18 -36.07
C GLN A 12 -17.15 48.58 -36.59
N GLN A 13 -16.12 48.59 -35.76
CA GLN A 13 -14.89 47.82 -35.96
C GLN A 13 -15.23 46.33 -35.91
N GLN A 14 -15.07 45.64 -37.04
CA GLN A 14 -15.09 44.18 -37.11
C GLN A 14 -13.86 43.59 -36.38
N PRO A 15 -14.00 42.49 -35.61
CA PRO A 15 -12.85 41.78 -35.05
C PRO A 15 -12.05 41.14 -36.19
N GLY A 16 -10.75 41.47 -36.28
CA GLY A 16 -9.84 40.83 -37.24
C GLY A 16 -9.82 39.31 -37.05
N SER A 17 -9.61 38.57 -38.14
CA SER A 17 -9.52 37.11 -38.14
C SER A 17 -8.52 36.62 -37.07
N VAL A 18 -8.86 35.54 -36.34
CA VAL A 18 -8.01 34.92 -35.31
C VAL A 18 -6.58 34.66 -35.83
N ALA A 19 -6.42 34.33 -37.11
CA ALA A 19 -5.12 34.15 -37.74
C ALA A 19 -4.28 35.45 -37.81
N GLN A 20 -4.92 36.60 -38.02
CA GLN A 20 -4.25 37.91 -38.00
C GLN A 20 -3.81 38.30 -36.59
N GLN A 21 -4.61 37.97 -35.57
CA GLN A 21 -4.27 38.18 -34.17
C GLN A 21 -3.07 37.33 -33.74
N ILE A 22 -3.03 36.05 -34.13
CA ILE A 22 -1.88 35.16 -33.90
C ILE A 22 -0.60 35.73 -34.55
N GLN A 23 -0.69 36.19 -35.79
CA GLN A 23 0.46 36.75 -36.50
C GLN A 23 0.98 38.05 -35.86
N GLN A 24 0.07 38.89 -35.35
CA GLN A 24 0.42 40.09 -34.59
C GLN A 24 1.13 39.74 -33.28
N ILE A 25 0.62 38.75 -32.53
CA ILE A 25 1.23 38.27 -31.28
C ILE A 25 2.65 37.74 -31.55
N GLN A 26 2.83 36.90 -32.58
CA GLN A 26 4.15 36.38 -32.95
C GLN A 26 5.13 37.50 -33.30
N THR A 27 4.66 38.55 -33.99
CA THR A 27 5.50 39.71 -34.35
C THR A 27 5.96 40.47 -33.11
N LEU A 28 5.05 40.69 -32.15
CA LEU A 28 5.35 41.36 -30.88
C LEU A 28 6.31 40.54 -30.00
N LEU A 29 6.13 39.23 -29.93
CA LEU A 29 7.01 38.34 -29.15
C LEU A 29 8.43 38.22 -29.74
N LYS A 30 8.56 38.33 -31.07
CA LYS A 30 9.85 38.32 -31.79
C LYS A 30 10.56 39.69 -31.83
N ALA A 31 9.92 40.74 -31.34
CA ALA A 31 10.50 42.09 -31.30
C ALA A 31 11.80 42.13 -30.46
N LYS A 32 12.62 43.18 -30.64
CA LYS A 32 13.90 43.33 -29.95
C LYS A 32 13.75 43.93 -28.54
N ASP A 33 12.75 44.79 -28.33
CA ASP A 33 12.50 45.48 -27.08
C ASP A 33 11.58 44.68 -26.14
N ASP A 34 11.85 44.75 -24.84
CA ASP A 34 11.12 43.98 -23.83
C ASP A 34 9.68 44.49 -23.60
N THR A 35 9.40 45.76 -23.91
CA THR A 35 8.04 46.34 -23.84
C THR A 35 7.10 45.69 -24.85
N SER A 36 7.50 45.60 -26.12
CA SER A 36 6.71 44.94 -27.17
C SER A 36 6.49 43.46 -26.86
N ARG A 37 7.50 42.78 -26.31
CA ARG A 37 7.37 41.38 -25.87
C ARG A 37 6.40 41.22 -24.71
N PHE A 38 6.41 42.15 -23.76
CA PHE A 38 5.49 42.16 -22.62
C PHE A 38 4.04 42.36 -23.08
N VAL A 39 3.81 43.33 -23.97
CA VAL A 39 2.49 43.52 -24.60
C VAL A 39 2.08 42.28 -25.39
N GLY A 40 3.01 41.65 -26.10
CA GLY A 40 2.80 40.37 -26.79
C GLY A 40 2.35 39.25 -25.85
N LEU A 41 2.96 39.11 -24.66
CA LEU A 41 2.56 38.12 -23.65
C LEU A 41 1.18 38.40 -23.07
N ALA A 42 0.85 39.67 -22.80
CA ALA A 42 -0.46 40.05 -22.28
C ALA A 42 -1.57 39.74 -23.29
N LEU A 43 -1.36 40.07 -24.57
CA LEU A 43 -2.28 39.73 -25.65
C LEU A 43 -2.38 38.21 -25.86
N LEU A 44 -1.25 37.51 -25.78
CA LEU A 44 -1.21 36.05 -25.87
C LEU A 44 -2.08 35.40 -24.80
N LYS A 45 -1.94 35.83 -23.55
CA LYS A 45 -2.79 35.33 -22.45
C LYS A 45 -4.26 35.54 -22.77
N THR A 46 -4.67 36.75 -23.17
CA THR A 46 -6.06 37.04 -23.52
C THR A 46 -6.59 36.19 -24.67
N VAL A 47 -5.79 35.93 -25.71
CA VAL A 47 -6.20 35.06 -26.82
C VAL A 47 -6.31 33.61 -26.38
N LEU A 48 -5.32 33.12 -25.63
CA LEU A 48 -5.37 31.77 -25.07
C LEU A 48 -6.52 31.61 -24.09
N ASP A 49 -6.95 32.65 -23.37
CA ASP A 49 -8.06 32.58 -22.41
C ASP A 49 -9.45 32.60 -23.09
N ASN A 50 -9.57 33.10 -24.32
CA ASN A 50 -10.88 33.35 -24.97
C ASN A 50 -11.11 32.61 -26.31
N ALA A 51 -10.09 32.05 -26.97
CA ALA A 51 -10.22 31.43 -28.29
C ALA A 51 -10.03 29.90 -28.25
N GLU A 52 -11.13 29.15 -28.14
CA GLU A 52 -11.11 27.67 -28.11
C GLU A 52 -10.50 27.06 -29.38
N ASP A 53 -10.79 27.64 -30.55
CA ASP A 53 -10.24 27.17 -31.84
C ASP A 53 -8.71 27.15 -31.86
N VAL A 54 -8.07 28.09 -31.15
CA VAL A 54 -6.60 28.18 -31.05
C VAL A 54 -6.05 27.16 -30.06
N ARG A 55 -6.79 26.86 -28.98
CA ARG A 55 -6.37 25.84 -27.99
C ARG A 55 -6.39 24.43 -28.57
N ASN A 56 -7.32 24.17 -29.48
CA ASN A 56 -7.51 22.87 -30.10
C ASN A 56 -6.58 22.63 -31.32
N ASP A 57 -5.84 23.65 -31.76
CA ASP A 57 -4.85 23.53 -32.83
C ASP A 57 -3.43 23.43 -32.25
N GLU A 58 -2.94 22.20 -32.10
CA GLU A 58 -1.60 21.89 -31.59
C GLU A 58 -0.50 22.64 -32.37
N GLY A 59 -0.64 22.79 -33.69
CA GLY A 59 0.34 23.47 -34.53
C GLY A 59 0.46 24.96 -34.20
N SER A 60 -0.69 25.62 -33.97
CA SER A 60 -0.72 27.03 -33.55
C SER A 60 -0.13 27.23 -32.15
N ILE A 61 -0.42 26.34 -31.20
CA ILE A 61 0.13 26.40 -29.84
C ILE A 61 1.66 26.24 -29.85
N VAL A 62 2.19 25.27 -30.60
CA VAL A 62 3.64 25.08 -30.74
C VAL A 62 4.29 26.30 -31.40
N ALA A 63 3.71 26.84 -32.48
CA ALA A 63 4.25 28.03 -33.16
C ALA A 63 4.26 29.29 -32.27
N LEU A 64 3.24 29.46 -31.42
CA LEU A 64 3.16 30.53 -30.43
C LEU A 64 4.23 30.37 -29.34
N TRP A 65 4.41 29.15 -28.82
CA TRP A 65 5.46 28.83 -27.85
C TRP A 65 6.86 29.11 -28.40
N GLU A 66 7.13 28.67 -29.63
CA GLU A 66 8.43 28.85 -30.28
C GLU A 66 8.79 30.33 -30.49
N SER A 67 7.77 31.18 -30.64
CA SER A 67 7.92 32.62 -30.84
C SER A 67 8.34 33.38 -29.58
N ILE A 68 8.25 32.77 -28.38
CA ILE A 68 8.61 33.41 -27.11
C ILE A 68 10.12 33.25 -26.83
N PRO A 69 10.92 34.32 -26.75
CA PRO A 69 12.34 34.19 -26.46
C PRO A 69 12.59 33.54 -25.07
N PRO A 70 13.38 32.45 -24.96
CA PRO A 70 13.53 31.72 -23.69
C PRO A 70 14.06 32.61 -22.56
N LYS A 71 15.11 33.40 -22.87
CA LYS A 71 15.76 34.34 -21.94
C LYS A 71 14.86 35.49 -21.51
N PHE A 72 13.75 35.75 -22.20
CA PHE A 72 12.84 36.82 -21.83
C PHE A 72 11.96 36.40 -20.64
N VAL A 73 11.32 35.22 -20.72
CA VAL A 73 10.52 34.67 -19.62
C VAL A 73 11.36 34.44 -18.37
N ASP A 74 12.57 33.88 -18.53
CA ASP A 74 13.50 33.69 -17.42
C ASP A 74 13.88 35.00 -16.72
N ARG A 75 14.00 36.10 -17.47
CA ARG A 75 14.25 37.42 -16.90
C ARG A 75 13.03 37.97 -16.16
N LEU A 76 11.81 37.73 -16.65
CA LEU A 76 10.59 38.13 -15.95
C LEU A 76 10.50 37.42 -14.58
N ILE A 77 10.73 36.11 -14.55
CA ILE A 77 10.71 35.32 -13.31
C ILE A 77 11.80 35.80 -12.33
N LYS A 78 13.03 36.03 -12.82
CA LYS A 78 14.16 36.51 -12.00
C LYS A 78 14.00 37.94 -11.51
N THR A 79 13.38 38.81 -12.29
CA THR A 79 13.21 40.22 -11.93
C THR A 79 12.09 40.37 -10.90
N GLY A 80 11.02 39.56 -11.01
CA GLY A 80 9.96 39.49 -10.00
C GLY A 80 10.42 38.88 -8.68
N SER A 81 11.34 37.92 -8.69
CA SER A 81 11.83 37.23 -7.48
C SER A 81 12.92 37.98 -6.69
N ARG A 82 13.59 38.97 -7.28
CA ARG A 82 14.63 39.76 -6.59
C ARG A 82 14.04 40.97 -5.86
N GLN A 83 13.36 40.75 -4.73
CA GLN A 83 13.05 41.83 -3.78
C GLN A 83 13.52 41.49 -2.36
N GLN A 84 14.84 41.57 -2.16
CA GLN A 84 15.40 42.03 -0.89
C GLN A 84 16.52 43.02 -1.21
N GLY A 85 16.33 44.29 -0.81
CA GLY A 85 17.39 45.30 -0.78
C GLY A 85 17.19 46.47 -1.75
N HIS A 86 16.69 47.59 -1.20
CA HIS A 86 16.98 48.95 -1.64
C HIS A 86 16.80 49.31 -3.12
N THR A 87 15.56 49.37 -3.63
CA THR A 87 15.23 50.37 -4.67
C THR A 87 13.76 50.80 -4.57
N THR A 88 13.55 52.11 -4.58
CA THR A 88 12.28 52.84 -4.49
C THR A 88 11.43 52.76 -5.77
N ALA A 89 11.24 51.58 -6.35
CA ALA A 89 10.36 51.36 -7.50
C ALA A 89 9.01 50.78 -7.04
N PRO A 90 7.89 51.12 -7.69
CA PRO A 90 6.56 50.71 -7.24
C PRO A 90 6.43 49.18 -7.30
N SER A 91 6.13 48.58 -6.16
CA SER A 91 6.05 47.12 -5.93
C SER A 91 5.02 46.39 -6.81
N GLY A 92 4.10 47.10 -7.46
CA GLY A 92 3.06 46.50 -8.32
C GLY A 92 3.59 45.94 -9.63
N SER A 93 4.45 46.67 -10.36
CA SER A 93 4.76 46.28 -11.75
C SER A 93 5.65 45.03 -11.87
N ALA A 94 6.47 44.74 -10.86
CA ALA A 94 7.36 43.57 -10.88
C ALA A 94 6.61 42.27 -10.54
N ASN A 95 5.61 42.34 -9.65
CA ASN A 95 4.73 41.23 -9.34
C ASN A 95 3.78 40.95 -10.50
N ASP A 96 3.22 41.98 -11.14
CA ASP A 96 2.40 41.82 -12.35
C ASP A 96 3.18 41.14 -13.48
N MET A 97 4.48 41.40 -13.60
CA MET A 97 5.36 40.74 -14.56
C MET A 97 5.58 39.26 -14.24
N LEU A 98 5.77 38.92 -12.97
CA LEU A 98 5.90 37.54 -12.50
C LEU A 98 4.60 36.77 -12.70
N ASP A 99 3.48 37.36 -12.29
CA ASP A 99 2.14 36.78 -12.40
C ASP A 99 1.77 36.50 -13.85
N LEU A 100 2.05 37.44 -14.76
CA LEU A 100 1.82 37.22 -16.19
C LEU A 100 2.73 36.12 -16.76
N ALA A 101 4.01 36.09 -16.39
CA ALA A 101 4.95 35.07 -16.86
C ALA A 101 4.55 33.66 -16.38
N VAL A 102 4.18 33.53 -15.10
CA VAL A 102 3.70 32.27 -14.51
C VAL A 102 2.38 31.85 -15.14
N ALA A 103 1.43 32.77 -15.32
CA ALA A 103 0.15 32.44 -15.94
C ALA A 103 0.32 31.92 -17.36
N VAL A 104 1.17 32.56 -18.18
CA VAL A 104 1.46 32.09 -19.54
C VAL A 104 2.15 30.72 -19.50
N LEU A 105 3.11 30.51 -18.59
CA LEU A 105 3.78 29.22 -18.42
C LEU A 105 2.80 28.10 -18.04
N HIS A 106 1.90 28.36 -17.10
CA HIS A 106 0.86 27.43 -16.69
C HIS A 106 -0.04 27.05 -17.87
N THR A 107 -0.51 28.03 -18.64
CA THR A 107 -1.35 27.79 -19.82
C THR A 107 -0.63 26.92 -20.86
N PHE A 108 0.66 27.16 -21.12
CA PHE A 108 1.44 26.30 -22.03
C PHE A 108 1.72 24.91 -21.45
N ALA A 109 1.96 24.79 -20.14
CA ALA A 109 2.11 23.50 -19.47
C ALA A 109 0.81 22.67 -19.49
N ALA A 110 -0.35 23.30 -19.68
CA ALA A 110 -1.60 22.60 -19.95
C ALA A 110 -1.73 22.21 -21.44
N LEU A 111 -1.51 23.15 -22.35
CA LEU A 111 -1.87 23.02 -23.78
C LEU A 111 -0.81 22.39 -24.69
N LEU A 112 0.46 22.37 -24.31
CA LEU A 112 1.51 21.82 -25.17
C LEU A 112 1.36 20.29 -25.35
N PRO A 113 1.65 19.74 -26.54
CA PRO A 113 1.80 18.30 -26.73
C PRO A 113 2.92 17.73 -25.86
N ASP A 114 2.80 16.47 -25.44
CA ASP A 114 3.77 15.83 -24.54
C ASP A 114 5.20 15.81 -25.08
N GLN A 115 5.36 15.70 -26.40
CA GLN A 115 6.67 15.77 -27.08
C GLN A 115 7.37 17.11 -26.85
N THR A 116 6.61 18.21 -26.89
CA THR A 116 7.13 19.56 -26.70
C THR A 116 7.29 19.90 -25.21
N LYS A 117 6.47 19.32 -24.33
CA LYS A 117 6.62 19.45 -22.86
C LYS A 117 7.95 18.86 -22.36
N ASN A 118 8.42 17.79 -23.00
CA ASN A 118 9.71 17.16 -22.69
C ASN A 118 10.93 17.93 -23.25
N ASP A 119 10.72 19.03 -23.99
CA ASP A 119 11.84 19.83 -24.50
C ASP A 119 12.56 20.58 -23.37
N ALA A 120 13.88 20.72 -23.50
CA ALA A 120 14.75 21.44 -22.56
C ALA A 120 14.31 22.89 -22.35
N ARG A 121 13.62 23.50 -23.33
CA ARG A 121 13.08 24.86 -23.25
C ARG A 121 11.95 25.01 -22.22
N VAL A 122 11.22 23.93 -21.94
CA VAL A 122 10.17 23.87 -20.92
C VAL A 122 10.78 23.39 -19.60
N LEU A 123 11.43 22.22 -19.61
CA LEU A 123 11.95 21.58 -18.40
C LEU A 123 13.04 22.40 -17.72
N GLY A 124 13.89 23.12 -18.49
CA GLY A 124 14.96 23.97 -17.95
C GLY A 124 14.47 25.15 -17.09
N ARG A 125 13.16 25.41 -17.04
CA ARG A 125 12.55 26.46 -16.20
C ARG A 125 12.20 25.99 -14.79
N ILE A 126 12.19 24.68 -14.54
CA ILE A 126 11.86 24.09 -13.22
C ILE A 126 12.66 24.75 -12.07
N PRO A 127 14.00 24.92 -12.14
CA PRO A 127 14.75 25.55 -11.05
C PRO A 127 14.31 26.99 -10.74
N GLN A 128 13.93 27.75 -11.77
CA GLN A 128 13.50 29.15 -11.62
C GLN A 128 12.09 29.25 -11.04
N LEU A 129 11.22 28.30 -11.39
CA LEU A 129 9.88 28.17 -10.82
C LEU A 129 9.95 27.81 -9.34
N VAL A 130 10.85 26.91 -8.93
CA VAL A 130 11.07 26.61 -7.50
C VAL A 130 11.57 27.85 -6.76
N ALA A 131 12.57 28.55 -7.32
CA ALA A 131 13.18 29.71 -6.66
C ALA A 131 12.23 30.91 -6.49
N CYS A 132 11.22 31.09 -7.34
CA CYS A 132 10.32 32.23 -7.25
C CYS A 132 9.18 32.08 -6.23
N LEU A 133 8.94 30.86 -5.72
CA LEU A 133 7.79 30.54 -4.87
C LEU A 133 7.64 31.42 -3.63
N LEU A 134 8.74 31.77 -2.95
CA LEU A 134 8.73 32.63 -1.76
C LEU A 134 8.39 34.10 -2.05
N HIS A 135 8.36 34.48 -3.33
CA HIS A 135 8.14 35.85 -3.79
C HIS A 135 6.81 36.03 -4.53
N CYS A 136 6.06 34.95 -4.72
CA CYS A 136 4.77 34.95 -5.39
C CYS A 136 3.62 35.29 -4.43
N SER A 137 2.53 35.83 -4.98
CA SER A 137 1.23 35.81 -4.29
C SER A 137 0.73 34.37 -4.10
N ASN A 138 -0.22 34.12 -3.19
CA ASN A 138 -0.75 32.76 -2.98
C ASN A 138 -1.37 32.14 -4.25
N ASP A 139 -2.04 32.95 -5.08
CA ASP A 139 -2.64 32.45 -6.32
C ASP A 139 -1.58 32.17 -7.39
N THR A 140 -0.56 33.03 -7.49
CA THR A 140 0.58 32.79 -8.39
C THR A 140 1.39 31.58 -7.94
N ALA A 141 1.60 31.39 -6.63
CA ALA A 141 2.27 30.20 -6.09
C ALA A 141 1.49 28.93 -6.43
N ARG A 142 0.15 28.94 -6.36
CA ARG A 142 -0.68 27.81 -6.81
C ARG A 142 -0.44 27.49 -8.29
N LEU A 143 -0.46 28.49 -9.17
CA LEU A 143 -0.19 28.29 -10.61
C LEU A 143 1.22 27.76 -10.86
N VAL A 144 2.23 28.23 -10.11
CA VAL A 144 3.59 27.69 -10.17
C VAL A 144 3.60 26.21 -9.79
N LEU A 145 2.93 25.83 -8.70
CA LEU A 145 2.87 24.45 -8.23
C LEU A 145 2.10 23.53 -9.18
N GLU A 146 0.98 23.98 -9.77
CA GLU A 146 0.24 23.23 -10.80
C GLU A 146 1.10 23.03 -12.06
N THR A 147 1.86 24.06 -12.45
CA THR A 147 2.84 23.98 -13.54
C THR A 147 3.92 22.97 -13.21
N LEU A 148 4.53 23.04 -12.03
CA LEU A 148 5.56 22.11 -11.59
C LEU A 148 5.03 20.68 -11.56
N LEU A 149 3.85 20.45 -10.99
CA LEU A 149 3.21 19.13 -10.93
C LEU A 149 3.03 18.52 -12.33
N SER A 150 2.53 19.29 -13.29
CA SER A 150 2.40 18.85 -14.69
C SER A 150 3.74 18.42 -15.28
N LEU A 151 4.80 19.19 -15.04
CA LEU A 151 6.14 18.90 -15.58
C LEU A 151 6.81 17.71 -14.89
N VAL A 152 6.75 17.61 -13.56
CA VAL A 152 7.41 16.53 -12.79
C VAL A 152 6.68 15.19 -12.87
N SER A 153 5.43 15.19 -13.32
CA SER A 153 4.71 13.95 -13.59
C SER A 153 5.37 13.13 -14.71
N GLN A 154 6.16 13.76 -15.58
CA GLN A 154 6.94 13.11 -16.62
C GLN A 154 8.36 12.75 -16.12
N PRO A 155 8.94 11.59 -16.51
CA PRO A 155 10.25 11.15 -16.02
C PRO A 155 11.39 12.15 -16.25
N ASP A 156 11.41 12.82 -17.41
CA ASP A 156 12.43 13.82 -17.72
C ASP A 156 12.31 15.08 -16.87
N GLY A 157 11.08 15.55 -16.62
CA GLY A 157 10.83 16.67 -15.73
C GLY A 157 11.16 16.36 -14.28
N ALA A 158 10.81 15.15 -13.80
CA ALA A 158 11.22 14.64 -12.50
C ALA A 158 12.75 14.63 -12.34
N ARG A 159 13.49 14.19 -13.36
CA ARG A 159 14.95 14.21 -13.37
C ARG A 159 15.53 15.62 -13.23
N VAL A 160 14.98 16.59 -13.96
CA VAL A 160 15.43 18.00 -13.87
C VAL A 160 15.08 18.59 -12.50
N PHE A 161 13.90 18.28 -11.96
CA PHE A 161 13.50 18.68 -10.61
C PHE A 161 14.43 18.10 -9.53
N ASN A 162 14.80 16.84 -9.67
CA ASN A 162 15.73 16.18 -8.75
C ASN A 162 17.17 16.70 -8.86
N ALA A 163 17.52 17.40 -9.94
CA ALA A 163 18.79 18.14 -10.06
C ALA A 163 18.78 19.54 -9.41
N VAL A 164 17.63 20.05 -8.94
CA VAL A 164 17.55 21.35 -8.25
C VAL A 164 18.24 21.26 -6.88
N GLU A 165 19.29 22.05 -6.65
CA GLU A 165 20.08 21.97 -5.41
C GLU A 165 19.29 22.43 -4.16
N ASP A 166 18.51 23.51 -4.29
CA ASP A 166 17.76 24.10 -3.17
C ASP A 166 16.25 23.90 -3.32
N LEU A 167 15.68 23.03 -2.48
CA LEU A 167 14.23 22.82 -2.36
C LEU A 167 13.62 23.54 -1.15
N THR A 168 14.39 24.36 -0.43
CA THR A 168 13.92 25.11 0.75
C THR A 168 12.67 25.94 0.46
N PRO A 169 12.56 26.67 -0.68
CA PRO A 169 11.34 27.41 -1.04
C PRO A 169 10.06 26.58 -1.03
N LEU A 170 10.14 25.32 -1.47
CA LEU A 170 9.01 24.39 -1.43
C LEU A 170 8.69 24.00 0.01
N THR A 171 9.71 23.59 0.77
CA THR A 171 9.50 23.10 2.14
C THR A 171 8.99 24.17 3.10
N GLU A 172 9.32 25.46 2.88
CA GLU A 172 8.85 26.58 3.70
C GLU A 172 7.36 26.89 3.46
N ILE A 173 6.89 26.85 2.21
CA ILE A 173 5.48 27.16 1.90
C ILE A 173 4.55 25.94 2.09
N ALA A 174 5.10 24.72 2.17
CA ALA A 174 4.33 23.47 2.24
C ALA A 174 3.21 23.44 3.29
N PRO A 175 3.37 24.00 4.52
CA PRO A 175 2.27 24.06 5.49
C PRO A 175 1.07 24.89 5.02
N SER A 176 1.29 25.89 4.18
CA SER A 176 0.26 26.79 3.63
C SER A 176 -0.25 26.36 2.24
N GLN A 177 0.52 25.54 1.52
CA GLN A 177 0.25 25.13 0.15
C GLN A 177 0.46 23.60 0.01
N PRO A 178 -0.56 22.77 0.30
CA PRO A 178 -0.44 21.31 0.30
C PRO A 178 0.01 20.70 -1.03
N LEU A 179 -0.22 21.39 -2.16
CA LEU A 179 0.17 20.98 -3.51
C LEU A 179 1.70 20.79 -3.65
N VAL A 180 2.50 21.38 -2.77
CA VAL A 180 3.94 21.10 -2.67
C VAL A 180 4.19 19.62 -2.42
N LEU A 181 3.44 19.01 -1.50
CA LEU A 181 3.63 17.61 -1.11
C LEU A 181 3.33 16.69 -2.30
N GLU A 182 2.26 16.97 -3.05
CA GLU A 182 1.95 16.25 -4.28
C GLU A 182 3.05 16.39 -5.32
N THR A 183 3.54 17.62 -5.54
CA THR A 183 4.64 17.90 -6.48
C THR A 183 5.90 17.09 -6.13
N LEU A 184 6.30 17.06 -4.84
CA LEU A 184 7.43 16.26 -4.37
C LEU A 184 7.19 14.76 -4.56
N GLY A 185 5.99 14.28 -4.20
CA GLY A 185 5.63 12.87 -4.34
C GLY A 185 5.71 12.37 -5.79
N TYR A 186 5.09 13.10 -6.73
CA TYR A 186 5.18 12.76 -8.15
C TYR A 186 6.61 12.86 -8.68
N ALA A 187 7.36 13.89 -8.30
CA ALA A 187 8.75 14.04 -8.73
C ALA A 187 9.64 12.87 -8.29
N TRP A 188 9.45 12.33 -7.09
CA TRP A 188 10.24 11.19 -6.60
C TRP A 188 9.79 9.86 -7.22
N LEU A 189 8.47 9.62 -7.26
CA LEU A 189 7.90 8.39 -7.81
C LEU A 189 8.14 8.25 -9.32
N SER A 190 8.14 9.36 -10.08
CA SER A 190 8.43 9.33 -11.51
C SER A 190 9.93 9.20 -11.82
N SER A 191 10.82 9.43 -10.84
CA SER A 191 12.27 9.35 -11.05
C SER A 191 12.90 8.06 -10.54
N MET A 192 12.30 7.36 -9.56
CA MET A 192 12.89 6.17 -8.95
C MET A 192 13.28 5.08 -9.97
N ALA A 193 12.43 4.83 -10.98
CA ALA A 193 12.70 3.84 -12.02
C ALA A 193 13.79 4.25 -13.02
N ALA A 194 14.03 5.55 -13.21
CA ALA A 194 14.92 6.09 -14.23
C ALA A 194 16.28 6.54 -13.68
N THR A 195 16.42 6.64 -12.35
CA THR A 195 17.60 7.24 -11.71
C THR A 195 18.69 6.20 -11.46
N ALA A 196 19.84 6.37 -12.11
CA ALA A 196 21.00 5.49 -11.91
C ALA A 196 21.69 5.69 -10.55
N ASP A 197 21.64 6.90 -9.99
CA ASP A 197 22.23 7.24 -8.68
C ASP A 197 21.15 7.32 -7.59
N LYS A 198 20.71 6.15 -7.14
CA LYS A 198 19.71 6.02 -6.08
C LYS A 198 20.18 6.56 -4.73
N GLY A 199 21.49 6.50 -4.45
CA GLY A 199 22.06 6.99 -3.19
C GLY A 199 21.93 8.50 -3.04
N SER A 200 22.26 9.25 -4.10
CA SER A 200 22.07 10.71 -4.13
C SER A 200 20.59 11.09 -3.97
N LEU A 201 19.69 10.40 -4.68
CA LEU A 201 18.25 10.63 -4.57
C LEU A 201 17.73 10.35 -3.15
N GLY A 202 18.12 9.22 -2.54
CA GLY A 202 17.75 8.87 -1.17
C GLY A 202 18.21 9.93 -0.15
N SER A 203 19.44 10.42 -0.27
CA SER A 203 19.96 11.50 0.59
C SER A 203 19.18 12.81 0.43
N LYS A 204 18.73 13.11 -0.80
CA LYS A 204 17.93 14.30 -1.09
C LYS A 204 16.52 14.19 -0.50
N ILE A 205 15.89 13.01 -0.61
CA ILE A 205 14.60 12.72 0.02
C ILE A 205 14.72 12.88 1.54
N ASP A 206 15.75 12.30 2.17
CA ASP A 206 15.98 12.39 3.62
C ASP A 206 16.14 13.84 4.11
N ASN A 207 16.95 14.65 3.40
CA ASN A 207 17.12 16.07 3.70
C ASN A 207 15.82 16.87 3.50
N THR A 208 15.07 16.58 2.44
CA THR A 208 13.81 17.29 2.15
C THR A 208 12.74 16.96 3.19
N ILE A 209 12.60 15.69 3.59
CA ILE A 209 11.68 15.28 4.67
C ILE A 209 12.08 15.94 5.99
N SER A 210 13.37 16.00 6.31
CA SER A 210 13.87 16.70 7.51
C SER A 210 13.48 18.19 7.53
N ASN A 211 13.56 18.86 6.38
CA ASN A 211 13.15 20.25 6.24
C ASN A 211 11.62 20.40 6.37
N LEU A 212 10.84 19.53 5.72
CA LEU A 212 9.37 19.51 5.86
C LEU A 212 8.96 19.34 7.31
N VAL A 213 9.51 18.35 8.02
CA VAL A 213 9.23 18.12 9.45
C VAL A 213 9.54 19.35 10.29
N SER A 214 10.58 20.11 9.93
CA SER A 214 10.92 21.36 10.61
C SER A 214 9.91 22.48 10.31
N SER A 215 9.49 22.65 9.05
CA SER A 215 8.49 23.66 8.64
C SER A 215 7.11 23.42 9.22
N PHE A 216 6.71 22.16 9.44
CA PHE A 216 5.42 21.79 10.01
C PHE A 216 5.38 21.86 11.55
N LYS A 217 6.49 22.21 12.23
CA LYS A 217 6.48 22.43 13.68
C LYS A 217 5.49 23.54 14.06
N GLY A 218 4.64 23.27 15.05
CA GLY A 218 3.61 24.20 15.52
C GLY A 218 2.30 24.15 14.73
N THR A 219 2.21 23.31 13.70
CA THR A 219 0.96 22.97 13.01
C THR A 219 0.40 21.64 13.52
N ASP A 220 -0.79 21.24 13.03
CA ASP A 220 -1.35 19.90 13.28
C ASP A 220 -0.68 18.79 12.44
N ALA A 221 0.18 19.16 11.48
CA ALA A 221 0.90 18.27 10.57
C ALA A 221 0.04 17.30 9.75
N VAL A 222 -1.30 17.43 9.72
CA VAL A 222 -2.22 16.42 9.14
C VAL A 222 -1.89 16.13 7.67
N THR A 223 -1.62 17.17 6.87
CA THR A 223 -1.28 17.03 5.45
C THR A 223 0.09 16.38 5.23
N LEU A 224 1.08 16.69 6.09
CA LEU A 224 2.39 16.06 6.06
C LEU A 224 2.30 14.57 6.38
N LEU A 225 1.54 14.18 7.41
CA LEU A 225 1.41 12.79 7.80
C LEU A 225 0.67 11.98 6.71
N ASP A 226 -0.41 12.50 6.13
CA ASP A 226 -1.13 11.85 5.02
C ASP A 226 -0.26 11.70 3.77
N PHE A 227 0.56 12.71 3.45
CA PHE A 227 1.54 12.63 2.36
C PHE A 227 2.56 11.52 2.59
N LEU A 228 3.23 11.50 3.75
CA LEU A 228 4.26 10.52 4.06
C LEU A 228 3.70 9.10 4.17
N ALA A 229 2.48 8.94 4.68
CA ALA A 229 1.79 7.66 4.72
C ALA A 229 1.57 7.06 3.33
N LYS A 230 1.31 7.89 2.31
CA LYS A 230 1.17 7.45 0.91
C LYS A 230 2.52 7.25 0.21
N LEU A 231 3.51 8.07 0.55
CA LEU A 231 4.80 8.06 -0.13
C LEU A 231 5.70 6.90 0.33
N LEU A 232 5.90 6.75 1.64
CA LEU A 232 6.94 5.87 2.17
C LEU A 232 6.81 4.41 1.71
N PRO A 233 5.61 3.77 1.74
CA PRO A 233 5.47 2.39 1.28
C PRO A 233 5.68 2.22 -0.24
N ARG A 234 5.59 3.31 -1.02
CA ARG A 234 5.74 3.29 -2.49
C ARG A 234 7.18 3.55 -2.94
N LEU A 235 8.07 3.93 -2.02
CA LEU A 235 9.49 4.12 -2.34
C LEU A 235 10.20 2.78 -2.41
N GLU A 236 11.18 2.67 -3.30
CA GLU A 236 12.08 1.51 -3.31
C GLU A 236 12.88 1.44 -2.00
N PRO A 237 13.11 0.24 -1.43
CA PRO A 237 13.83 0.08 -0.16
C PRO A 237 15.22 0.77 -0.14
N GLU A 238 15.88 0.85 -1.30
CA GLU A 238 17.20 1.51 -1.45
C GLU A 238 17.15 3.04 -1.29
N LEU A 239 15.98 3.66 -1.50
CA LEU A 239 15.76 5.10 -1.34
C LEU A 239 15.34 5.48 0.08
N ILE A 240 14.96 4.49 0.89
CA ILE A 240 14.49 4.70 2.24
C ILE A 240 15.73 4.74 3.17
N PRO A 241 15.94 5.85 3.90
CA PRO A 241 17.08 5.96 4.82
C PRO A 241 16.93 4.93 5.94
N SER A 242 17.97 4.17 6.30
CA SER A 242 17.84 3.11 7.31
C SER A 242 17.62 3.61 8.75
N SER A 243 18.08 4.83 9.07
CA SER A 243 17.97 5.40 10.43
C SER A 243 17.74 6.93 10.41
N PRO A 244 16.58 7.38 9.89
CA PRO A 244 16.29 8.81 9.77
C PRO A 244 16.06 9.47 11.13
N LYS A 245 16.62 10.67 11.34
CA LYS A 245 16.40 11.43 12.58
C LYS A 245 15.00 12.03 12.68
N TRP A 246 14.33 12.23 11.55
CA TRP A 246 13.01 12.85 11.49
C TRP A 246 11.88 11.95 11.97
N ILE A 247 12.08 10.62 12.06
CA ILE A 247 11.04 9.68 12.49
C ILE A 247 10.54 9.96 13.91
N VAL A 248 11.44 10.38 14.82
CA VAL A 248 11.09 10.74 16.20
C VAL A 248 10.13 11.93 16.23
N ALA A 249 10.37 12.94 15.38
CA ALA A 249 9.50 14.09 15.28
C ALA A 249 8.14 13.76 14.63
N LEU A 250 8.11 12.85 13.66
CA LEU A 250 6.85 12.36 13.10
C LEU A 250 6.00 11.60 14.14
N VAL A 251 6.63 10.74 14.94
CA VAL A 251 5.96 10.06 16.05
C VAL A 251 5.45 11.06 17.08
N ALA A 252 6.19 12.14 17.35
CA ALA A 252 5.70 13.23 18.19
C ALA A 252 4.45 13.92 17.62
N PHE A 253 4.39 14.16 16.30
CA PHE A 253 3.16 14.67 15.65
C PHE A 253 1.98 13.71 15.79
N VAL A 254 2.21 12.40 15.60
CA VAL A 254 1.21 11.34 15.83
C VAL A 254 0.71 11.39 17.28
N ARG A 255 1.61 11.44 18.27
CA ARG A 255 1.27 11.53 19.70
C ARG A 255 0.43 12.76 20.01
N ASN A 256 0.80 13.91 19.46
CA ASN A 256 0.08 15.16 19.64
C ASN A 256 -1.35 15.09 19.06
N LEU A 257 -1.51 14.57 17.84
CA LEU A 257 -2.83 14.45 17.20
C LEU A 257 -3.77 13.50 17.94
N VAL A 258 -3.24 12.37 18.41
CA VAL A 258 -3.99 11.36 19.17
C VAL A 258 -4.51 11.95 20.49
N THR A 259 -3.70 12.77 21.17
CA THR A 259 -4.05 13.36 22.46
C THR A 259 -4.91 14.62 22.36
N SER A 260 -4.91 15.33 21.22
CA SER A 260 -5.58 16.62 21.03
C SER A 260 -7.04 16.57 20.55
N ARG A 261 -7.76 15.46 20.75
CA ARG A 261 -9.12 15.19 20.18
C ARG A 261 -9.12 15.26 18.63
N PRO A 262 -8.84 14.16 17.94
CA PRO A 262 -8.57 14.18 16.50
C PRO A 262 -9.83 14.40 15.64
N THR A 263 -9.71 15.24 14.62
CA THR A 263 -10.68 15.35 13.51
C THR A 263 -10.70 14.06 12.68
N ALA A 264 -11.69 13.87 11.81
CA ALA A 264 -11.73 12.68 10.94
C ALA A 264 -10.48 12.59 10.03
N ALA A 265 -10.02 13.72 9.48
CA ALA A 265 -8.79 13.80 8.69
C ALA A 265 -7.55 13.50 9.54
N GLY A 266 -7.48 14.04 10.77
CA GLY A 266 -6.41 13.73 11.71
C GLY A 266 -6.35 12.24 12.06
N ARG A 267 -7.51 11.61 12.28
CA ARG A 267 -7.61 10.15 12.51
C ARG A 267 -7.09 9.35 11.33
N ALA A 268 -7.49 9.69 10.12
CA ALA A 268 -6.97 9.01 8.93
C ALA A 268 -5.44 9.19 8.80
N ALA A 269 -4.94 10.41 9.01
CA ALA A 269 -3.53 10.74 8.82
C ALA A 269 -2.61 10.02 9.83
N TYR A 270 -2.91 10.06 11.13
CA TYR A 270 -2.05 9.39 12.12
C TYR A 270 -2.12 7.87 12.01
N THR A 271 -3.29 7.30 11.67
CA THR A 271 -3.47 5.85 11.53
C THR A 271 -2.70 5.33 10.31
N ASN A 272 -2.85 5.98 9.16
CA ASN A 272 -2.15 5.59 7.93
C ASN A 272 -0.63 5.76 8.09
N LEU A 273 -0.17 6.85 8.71
CA LEU A 273 1.26 7.04 8.92
C LEU A 273 1.84 6.04 9.92
N ALA A 274 1.16 5.74 11.02
CA ALA A 274 1.63 4.74 11.98
C ALA A 274 1.80 3.37 11.30
N ALA A 275 0.84 2.95 10.46
CA ALA A 275 0.96 1.73 9.67
C ALA A 275 2.15 1.78 8.71
N ALA A 276 2.30 2.86 7.93
CA ALA A 276 3.41 3.02 7.00
C ALA A 276 4.78 3.01 7.69
N LEU A 277 4.89 3.62 8.87
CA LEU A 277 6.14 3.59 9.65
C LEU A 277 6.46 2.19 10.16
N LEU A 278 5.46 1.42 10.61
CA LEU A 278 5.65 0.04 11.07
C LEU A 278 6.06 -0.90 9.93
N GLU A 279 5.54 -0.68 8.73
CA GLU A 279 5.91 -1.42 7.52
C GLU A 279 7.34 -1.10 7.06
N VAL A 280 7.69 0.18 7.00
CA VAL A 280 8.96 0.64 6.45
C VAL A 280 10.12 0.53 7.47
N TYR A 281 9.83 0.66 8.76
CA TYR A 281 10.81 0.63 9.85
C TYR A 281 10.44 -0.41 10.92
N PRO A 282 10.42 -1.72 10.60
CA PRO A 282 9.88 -2.76 11.48
C PRO A 282 10.62 -2.91 12.82
N GLU A 283 11.88 -2.46 12.90
CA GLU A 283 12.67 -2.50 14.15
C GLU A 283 12.52 -1.21 14.98
N THR A 284 12.56 -0.05 14.32
CA THR A 284 12.60 1.25 15.01
C THR A 284 11.19 1.78 15.35
N ALA A 285 10.22 1.60 14.45
CA ALA A 285 8.88 2.17 14.63
C ALA A 285 8.10 1.56 15.82
N PRO A 286 8.12 0.24 16.07
CA PRO A 286 7.45 -0.32 17.26
C PRO A 286 7.99 0.27 18.55
N GLN A 287 9.31 0.45 18.67
CA GLN A 287 9.95 1.06 19.83
C GLN A 287 9.46 2.50 20.05
N LEU A 288 9.36 3.30 18.99
CA LEU A 288 8.92 4.69 19.11
C LEU A 288 7.40 4.83 19.36
N LEU A 289 6.58 3.94 18.79
CA LEU A 289 5.13 4.00 18.86
C LEU A 289 4.56 3.33 20.12
N PHE A 290 5.17 2.24 20.58
CA PHE A 290 4.60 1.40 21.64
C PHE A 290 5.33 1.49 22.96
N VAL A 291 6.62 1.89 23.00
CA VAL A 291 7.33 2.10 24.27
C VAL A 291 7.02 3.50 24.81
N ASP A 292 6.80 3.54 26.11
CA ASP A 292 6.58 4.77 26.85
C ASP A 292 7.65 4.98 27.92
N ASP A 293 7.90 6.24 28.26
CA ASP A 293 8.88 6.67 29.26
C ASP A 293 8.38 6.47 30.70
N GLY A 294 7.16 5.93 30.89
CA GLY A 294 6.54 5.65 32.19
C GLY A 294 6.12 6.89 33.00
N LYS A 295 6.02 8.05 32.35
CA LYS A 295 5.69 9.34 33.02
C LYS A 295 4.19 9.60 33.15
N ASP A 296 3.36 8.95 32.34
CA ASP A 296 1.92 9.20 32.25
C ASP A 296 1.09 8.06 32.87
N GLU A 297 -0.05 8.39 33.49
CA GLU A 297 -0.99 7.41 34.08
C GLU A 297 -1.55 6.42 33.04
N LYS A 298 -1.66 6.85 31.79
CA LYS A 298 -2.07 6.01 30.66
C LYS A 298 -1.00 6.07 29.57
N PRO A 299 -0.30 4.96 29.31
CA PRO A 299 0.70 4.93 28.27
C PRO A 299 0.13 5.30 26.90
N PHE A 300 0.92 5.99 26.08
CA PHE A 300 0.52 6.39 24.74
C PHE A 300 0.02 5.20 23.89
N ALA A 301 0.73 4.07 23.96
CA ALA A 301 0.36 2.85 23.24
C ALA A 301 -1.07 2.39 23.58
N TYR A 302 -1.44 2.43 24.86
CA TYR A 302 -2.79 2.08 25.30
C TYR A 302 -3.84 3.01 24.68
N ILE A 303 -3.58 4.31 24.65
CA ILE A 303 -4.51 5.31 24.08
C ILE A 303 -4.65 5.11 22.57
N LEU A 304 -3.53 4.94 21.86
CA LEU A 304 -3.52 4.72 20.41
C LEU A 304 -4.33 3.48 20.05
N ILE A 305 -4.01 2.33 20.64
CA ILE A 305 -4.69 1.06 20.34
C ILE A 305 -6.17 1.13 20.72
N SER A 306 -6.51 1.71 21.88
CA SER A 306 -7.91 1.85 22.29
C SER A 306 -8.72 2.68 21.29
N LEU A 307 -8.15 3.78 20.77
CA LEU A 307 -8.83 4.62 19.77
C LEU A 307 -9.00 3.89 18.44
N LEU A 308 -8.00 3.14 17.98
CA LEU A 308 -8.10 2.34 16.76
C LEU A 308 -9.18 1.26 16.88
N LEU A 309 -9.25 0.56 18.01
CA LEU A 309 -10.29 -0.44 18.27
C LEU A 309 -11.68 0.18 18.34
N VAL A 310 -11.83 1.36 18.95
CA VAL A 310 -13.11 2.10 18.93
C VAL A 310 -13.50 2.48 17.50
N ASP A 311 -12.53 2.94 16.71
CA ASP A 311 -12.75 3.38 15.33
C ASP A 311 -13.15 2.23 14.40
N LEU A 312 -12.51 1.06 14.54
CA LEU A 312 -12.89 -0.18 13.87
C LEU A 312 -14.35 -0.54 14.19
N ARG A 313 -14.69 -0.67 15.48
CA ARG A 313 -16.05 -1.05 15.91
C ARG A 313 -17.12 -0.06 15.48
N ALA A 314 -16.80 1.23 15.41
CA ALA A 314 -17.73 2.26 14.96
C ALA A 314 -17.92 2.26 13.43
N SER A 315 -16.90 1.83 12.66
CA SER A 315 -16.91 1.93 11.20
C SER A 315 -17.45 0.66 10.52
N LEU A 316 -17.09 -0.53 11.02
CA LEU A 316 -17.44 -1.83 10.40
C LEU A 316 -18.94 -1.99 10.09
N PRO A 317 -19.89 -1.66 11.00
CA PRO A 317 -21.31 -1.88 10.75
C PRO A 317 -21.87 -1.08 9.57
N THR A 318 -21.25 0.06 9.23
CA THR A 318 -21.71 0.96 8.15
C THR A 318 -20.96 0.76 6.84
N LEU A 319 -19.92 -0.08 6.84
CA LEU A 319 -18.95 -0.13 5.74
C LEU A 319 -19.53 -0.80 4.49
N LEU A 320 -20.40 -1.80 4.68
CA LEU A 320 -21.09 -2.47 3.58
C LEU A 320 -22.04 -1.55 2.82
N GLU A 321 -22.71 -0.63 3.52
CA GLU A 321 -23.57 0.37 2.87
C GLU A 321 -22.78 1.32 1.97
N GLN A 322 -21.50 1.52 2.28
CA GLN A 322 -20.59 2.38 1.54
C GLN A 322 -19.87 1.66 0.41
N LEU A 323 -19.98 0.33 0.28
CA LEU A 323 -19.17 -0.49 -0.62
C LEU A 323 -19.08 0.07 -2.05
N ASN A 324 -20.22 0.52 -2.59
CA ASN A 324 -20.31 1.04 -3.94
C ASN A 324 -20.04 2.55 -4.09
N SER A 325 -19.71 3.23 -3.00
CA SER A 325 -19.47 4.66 -2.92
C SER A 325 -17.97 4.98 -3.01
N PRO A 326 -17.59 6.14 -3.55
CA PRO A 326 -16.19 6.55 -3.60
C PRO A 326 -15.56 6.74 -2.21
N GLN A 327 -16.38 6.89 -1.16
CA GLN A 327 -15.91 7.01 0.22
C GLN A 327 -15.39 5.69 0.80
N TYR A 328 -15.79 4.54 0.24
CA TYR A 328 -15.31 3.22 0.67
C TYR A 328 -13.79 3.14 0.64
N ILE A 329 -13.15 3.63 -0.42
CA ILE A 329 -11.70 3.49 -0.64
C ILE A 329 -10.92 4.13 0.51
N ASP A 330 -11.30 5.35 0.90
CA ASP A 330 -10.63 6.07 1.98
C ASP A 330 -10.93 5.43 3.36
N ALA A 331 -12.17 4.97 3.57
CA ALA A 331 -12.55 4.27 4.79
C ALA A 331 -11.79 2.94 4.92
N ALA A 332 -11.77 2.12 3.87
CA ALA A 332 -11.06 0.86 3.80
C ALA A 332 -9.57 1.05 4.03
N ARG A 333 -8.90 1.98 3.33
CA ARG A 333 -7.47 2.28 3.52
C ARG A 333 -7.12 2.60 4.97
N ARG A 334 -7.95 3.42 5.62
CA ARG A 334 -7.78 3.79 7.04
C ARG A 334 -7.98 2.60 7.96
N LEU A 335 -8.99 1.77 7.73
CA LEU A 335 -9.26 0.58 8.56
C LEU A 335 -8.21 -0.51 8.33
N THR A 336 -7.73 -0.71 7.11
CA THR A 336 -6.57 -1.56 6.78
C THR A 336 -5.35 -1.12 7.59
N SER A 337 -5.08 0.19 7.63
CA SER A 337 -3.99 0.74 8.43
C SER A 337 -4.20 0.54 9.93
N ALA A 338 -5.43 0.67 10.43
CA ALA A 338 -5.75 0.39 11.82
C ALA A 338 -5.48 -1.08 12.19
N PHE A 339 -5.90 -2.03 11.36
CA PHE A 339 -5.59 -3.45 11.52
C PHE A 339 -4.08 -3.70 11.52
N ASN A 340 -3.35 -3.13 10.57
CA ASN A 340 -1.89 -3.28 10.50
C ASN A 340 -1.20 -2.77 11.78
N VAL A 341 -1.64 -1.65 12.34
CA VAL A 341 -1.09 -1.14 13.62
C VAL A 341 -1.43 -2.09 14.78
N VAL A 342 -2.66 -2.59 14.87
CA VAL A 342 -3.09 -3.54 15.93
C VAL A 342 -2.33 -4.86 15.81
N SER A 343 -2.18 -5.41 14.61
CA SER A 343 -1.40 -6.64 14.36
C SER A 343 0.06 -6.47 14.76
N ASN A 344 0.69 -5.35 14.40
CA ASN A 344 2.07 -5.05 14.80
C ASN A 344 2.19 -4.84 16.32
N PHE A 345 1.19 -4.27 16.97
CA PHE A 345 1.17 -4.15 18.43
C PHE A 345 1.11 -5.51 19.11
N ILE A 346 0.24 -6.43 18.65
CA ILE A 346 0.19 -7.80 19.17
C ILE A 346 1.53 -8.50 18.95
N GLY A 347 2.09 -8.44 17.74
CA GLY A 347 3.39 -9.03 17.44
C GLY A 347 4.55 -8.41 18.22
N TYR A 348 4.45 -7.13 18.60
CA TYR A 348 5.41 -6.47 19.49
C TYR A 348 5.32 -7.00 20.92
N LEU A 349 4.10 -7.22 21.43
CA LEU A 349 3.91 -7.81 22.76
C LEU A 349 4.49 -9.23 22.83
N LEU A 350 4.25 -10.07 21.82
CA LEU A 350 4.80 -11.44 21.76
C LEU A 350 6.33 -11.42 21.77
N ARG A 351 6.96 -10.61 20.91
CA ARG A 351 8.43 -10.47 20.88
C ARG A 351 9.01 -9.96 22.20
N SER A 352 8.29 -9.07 22.88
CA SER A 352 8.71 -8.54 24.18
C SER A 352 8.59 -9.57 25.31
N MET A 353 7.85 -10.67 25.11
CA MET A 353 7.77 -11.78 26.07
C MET A 353 8.91 -12.79 25.90
N ASP A 354 9.41 -12.95 24.67
CA ASP A 354 10.48 -13.91 24.34
C ASP A 354 11.89 -13.37 24.68
N ASP A 355 12.08 -12.05 24.67
CA ASP A 355 13.35 -11.44 25.06
C ASP A 355 13.52 -11.42 26.60
N ASP A 356 14.38 -12.31 27.12
CA ASP A 356 14.83 -12.36 28.53
C ASP A 356 15.51 -11.05 29.02
N ALA A 357 15.83 -10.14 28.10
CA ALA A 357 16.31 -8.81 28.44
C ALA A 357 15.14 -8.01 29.03
N ALA A 358 15.33 -7.39 30.19
CA ALA A 358 14.31 -6.61 30.91
C ALA A 358 13.74 -5.43 30.08
N VAL A 359 12.86 -5.71 29.11
CA VAL A 359 12.06 -4.72 28.42
C VAL A 359 10.97 -4.31 29.42
N SER A 360 11.02 -3.05 29.85
CA SER A 360 9.94 -2.46 30.65
C SER A 360 8.64 -2.64 29.87
N TRP A 361 7.72 -3.44 30.41
CA TRP A 361 6.44 -3.69 29.77
C TRP A 361 5.76 -2.36 29.42
N PRO A 362 5.37 -2.15 28.16
CA PRO A 362 4.92 -0.84 27.67
C PRO A 362 3.59 -0.40 28.30
N VAL A 363 2.83 -1.36 28.83
CA VAL A 363 1.48 -1.14 29.34
C VAL A 363 1.29 -1.89 30.66
N PRO A 364 0.77 -1.23 31.72
CA PRO A 364 0.40 -1.89 32.97
C PRO A 364 -0.54 -3.09 32.76
N PRO A 365 -0.42 -4.18 33.56
CA PRO A 365 -1.22 -5.39 33.37
C PRO A 365 -2.75 -5.17 33.37
N ASP A 366 -3.26 -4.24 34.19
CA ASP A 366 -4.69 -3.93 34.25
C ASP A 366 -5.21 -3.26 32.96
N LEU A 367 -4.36 -2.46 32.31
CA LEU A 367 -4.64 -1.83 31.02
C LEU A 367 -4.52 -2.84 29.87
N LEU A 368 -3.58 -3.80 29.96
CA LEU A 368 -3.49 -4.90 29.00
C LEU A 368 -4.73 -5.79 29.01
N LEU A 369 -5.27 -6.12 30.19
CA LEU A 369 -6.53 -6.89 30.28
C LEU A 369 -7.72 -6.15 29.65
N LYS A 370 -7.76 -4.82 29.76
CA LYS A 370 -8.77 -4.00 29.08
C LYS A 370 -8.58 -4.00 27.57
N ILE A 371 -7.34 -3.93 27.10
CA ILE A 371 -7.04 -4.05 25.66
C ILE A 371 -7.45 -5.43 25.17
N ARG A 372 -7.06 -6.52 25.85
CA ARG A 372 -7.45 -7.90 25.51
C ARG A 372 -8.95 -8.02 25.28
N LYS A 373 -9.75 -7.59 26.26
CA LYS A 373 -11.22 -7.57 26.15
C LYS A 373 -11.68 -6.75 24.94
N SER A 374 -11.12 -5.56 24.73
CA SER A 374 -11.50 -4.70 23.60
C SER A 374 -11.08 -5.28 22.25
N ILE A 375 -9.98 -6.03 22.16
CA ILE A 375 -9.58 -6.72 20.93
C ILE A 375 -10.56 -7.85 20.66
N SER A 376 -10.86 -8.72 21.63
CA SER A 376 -11.83 -9.82 21.46
C SER A 376 -13.20 -9.29 21.00
N GLU A 377 -13.74 -8.25 21.65
CA GLU A 377 -15.00 -7.61 21.22
C GLU A 377 -14.94 -7.02 19.80
N THR A 378 -13.77 -6.49 19.40
CA THR A 378 -13.59 -5.99 18.03
C THR A 378 -13.52 -7.15 17.04
N MET A 379 -12.84 -8.25 17.39
CA MET A 379 -12.68 -9.41 16.52
C MET A 379 -14.00 -10.14 16.26
N SER A 380 -14.92 -10.21 17.23
CA SER A 380 -16.27 -10.73 16.98
C SER A 380 -16.99 -9.92 15.89
N LEU A 381 -16.91 -8.58 15.93
CA LEU A 381 -17.47 -7.71 14.87
C LEU A 381 -16.74 -7.86 13.53
N VAL A 382 -15.44 -8.19 13.56
CA VAL A 382 -14.68 -8.48 12.34
C VAL A 382 -15.13 -9.78 11.70
N ILE A 383 -15.43 -10.82 12.49
CA ILE A 383 -15.95 -12.09 11.99
C ILE A 383 -17.28 -11.86 11.26
N GLU A 384 -18.20 -11.11 11.88
CA GLU A 384 -19.47 -10.72 11.25
C GLU A 384 -19.25 -9.97 9.94
N TYR A 385 -18.39 -8.92 9.96
CA TYR A 385 -18.10 -8.14 8.77
C TYR A 385 -17.47 -8.98 7.64
N LEU A 386 -16.51 -9.87 7.96
CA LEU A 386 -15.86 -10.74 6.98
C LEU A 386 -16.88 -11.66 6.33
N ARG A 387 -17.77 -12.27 7.12
CA ARG A 387 -18.86 -13.11 6.62
C ARG A 387 -19.79 -12.33 5.71
N ASP A 388 -20.30 -11.18 6.16
CA ASP A 388 -21.23 -10.36 5.40
C ASP A 388 -20.60 -9.85 4.09
N ARG A 389 -19.33 -9.44 4.12
CA ARG A 389 -18.59 -8.96 2.94
C ARG A 389 -18.31 -10.07 1.93
N TRP A 390 -18.06 -11.29 2.41
CA TRP A 390 -17.90 -12.47 1.58
C TRP A 390 -19.23 -12.86 0.91
N ASP A 391 -20.31 -12.93 1.69
CA ASP A 391 -21.65 -13.25 1.19
C ASP A 391 -22.13 -12.20 0.18
N ALA A 392 -21.85 -10.92 0.42
CA ALA A 392 -22.11 -9.84 -0.53
C ALA A 392 -21.30 -9.96 -1.84
N SER A 393 -20.14 -10.59 -1.81
CA SER A 393 -19.28 -10.82 -2.98
C SER A 393 -19.66 -12.07 -3.78
N VAL A 394 -20.09 -13.13 -3.10
CA VAL A 394 -20.29 -14.47 -3.70
C VAL A 394 -21.77 -14.76 -3.97
N ALA A 395 -22.66 -14.48 -3.01
CA ALA A 395 -24.09 -14.78 -3.11
C ALA A 395 -24.92 -13.54 -3.53
N GLY A 396 -24.50 -12.34 -3.12
CA GLY A 396 -25.24 -11.09 -3.33
C GLY A 396 -26.67 -11.14 -2.76
N ALA A 397 -27.53 -10.20 -3.18
CA ALA A 397 -28.93 -10.09 -2.77
C ALA A 397 -29.89 -11.22 -3.24
N MET A 398 -29.37 -12.40 -3.62
CA MET A 398 -30.13 -13.54 -4.15
C MET A 398 -30.97 -14.26 -3.07
N GLY A 399 -31.87 -13.54 -2.43
CA GLY A 399 -32.82 -14.03 -1.42
C GLY A 399 -33.89 -12.99 -1.04
N LEU A 400 -33.67 -11.72 -1.39
CA LEU A 400 -34.58 -10.62 -1.06
C LEU A 400 -35.58 -10.32 -2.19
N HIS A 401 -36.77 -9.85 -1.83
CA HIS A 401 -37.84 -9.50 -2.77
C HIS A 401 -37.37 -8.47 -3.82
N PRO A 402 -37.73 -8.60 -5.11
CA PRO A 402 -37.25 -7.70 -6.19
C PRO A 402 -37.43 -6.20 -5.93
N HIS A 403 -38.41 -5.80 -5.13
CA HIS A 403 -38.67 -4.40 -4.76
C HIS A 403 -37.68 -3.81 -3.75
N ALA A 404 -36.89 -4.62 -3.04
CA ALA A 404 -35.82 -4.12 -2.18
C ALA A 404 -34.60 -3.64 -3.00
N ARG A 405 -34.51 -4.05 -4.27
CA ARG A 405 -33.33 -3.89 -5.13
C ARG A 405 -33.46 -2.59 -5.92
N ALA A 406 -32.66 -1.58 -5.58
CA ALA A 406 -32.75 -0.24 -6.15
C ALA A 406 -31.74 0.04 -7.29
N GLY A 407 -30.70 -0.78 -7.44
CA GLY A 407 -29.64 -0.61 -8.44
C GLY A 407 -29.65 -1.69 -9.53
N THR A 408 -28.93 -1.45 -10.62
CA THR A 408 -28.59 -2.47 -11.65
C THR A 408 -27.08 -2.61 -11.69
N ALA A 409 -26.54 -3.81 -11.46
CA ALA A 409 -25.13 -4.08 -11.70
C ALA A 409 -24.95 -5.38 -12.49
N ASN A 410 -23.95 -5.38 -13.36
CA ASN A 410 -23.42 -6.63 -13.88
C ASN A 410 -22.64 -7.27 -12.73
N THR A 411 -22.91 -8.53 -12.42
CA THR A 411 -22.12 -9.38 -11.51
C THR A 411 -21.49 -10.49 -12.35
N SER A 412 -20.59 -11.29 -11.76
CA SER A 412 -20.02 -12.49 -12.39
C SER A 412 -21.10 -13.53 -12.79
N ALA A 413 -22.30 -13.46 -12.20
CA ALA A 413 -23.48 -14.26 -12.53
C ALA A 413 -24.45 -13.59 -13.54
N GLY A 414 -24.07 -12.47 -14.17
CA GLY A 414 -24.86 -11.72 -15.14
C GLY A 414 -25.43 -10.39 -14.63
N VAL A 415 -26.27 -9.76 -15.45
CA VAL A 415 -26.91 -8.46 -15.16
C VAL A 415 -28.11 -8.66 -14.23
N HIS A 416 -28.02 -8.16 -12.99
CA HIS A 416 -29.10 -8.29 -12.00
C HIS A 416 -29.37 -6.97 -11.27
N LEU A 417 -30.56 -6.85 -10.68
CA LEU A 417 -30.88 -5.75 -9.78
C LEU A 417 -30.14 -5.97 -8.45
N THR A 418 -29.35 -4.98 -8.02
CA THR A 418 -28.49 -5.05 -6.85
C THR A 418 -28.92 -4.12 -5.72
N LEU A 419 -28.45 -4.42 -4.52
CA LEU A 419 -28.51 -3.58 -3.34
C LEU A 419 -27.22 -2.75 -3.20
N ALA A 420 -27.24 -1.68 -2.40
CA ALA A 420 -26.10 -0.78 -2.20
C ALA A 420 -24.85 -1.46 -1.62
N TRP A 421 -25.03 -2.61 -0.96
CA TRP A 421 -23.98 -3.46 -0.38
C TRP A 421 -23.53 -4.64 -1.28
N ASP A 422 -24.13 -4.86 -2.46
CA ASP A 422 -23.65 -5.90 -3.39
C ASP A 422 -22.39 -5.40 -4.10
N ALA A 423 -21.36 -6.23 -4.21
CA ALA A 423 -20.16 -5.85 -4.95
C ALA A 423 -20.44 -5.63 -6.46
N LYS A 424 -19.89 -4.56 -7.05
CA LYS A 424 -19.88 -4.39 -8.52
C LYS A 424 -19.03 -5.49 -9.18
N SER A 425 -19.31 -5.79 -10.46
CA SER A 425 -18.42 -6.63 -11.29
C SER A 425 -16.97 -6.20 -11.14
N GLY A 426 -16.13 -7.09 -10.63
CA GLY A 426 -14.69 -6.87 -10.43
C GLY A 426 -14.26 -6.46 -9.02
N GLU A 427 -15.17 -6.08 -8.11
CA GLU A 427 -14.84 -5.76 -6.70
C GLU A 427 -14.96 -7.01 -5.80
N VAL A 428 -14.17 -8.03 -6.13
CA VAL A 428 -14.18 -9.31 -5.41
C VAL A 428 -13.55 -9.13 -4.02
N ALA A 429 -14.11 -9.79 -2.99
CA ALA A 429 -13.54 -9.77 -1.64
C ALA A 429 -12.06 -10.22 -1.59
N SER A 430 -11.62 -11.07 -2.53
CA SER A 430 -10.23 -11.50 -2.69
C SER A 430 -9.27 -10.38 -3.10
N ASP A 431 -9.78 -9.29 -3.67
CA ASP A 431 -8.94 -8.20 -4.17
C ASP A 431 -8.93 -7.00 -3.20
N ASP A 432 -9.62 -7.11 -2.07
CA ASP A 432 -9.77 -6.05 -1.07
C ASP A 432 -8.68 -6.12 0.03
N PRO A 433 -7.77 -5.12 0.11
CA PRO A 433 -6.72 -5.11 1.13
C PRO A 433 -7.22 -5.06 2.56
N LEU A 434 -8.45 -4.57 2.79
CA LEU A 434 -9.06 -4.57 4.12
C LEU A 434 -9.32 -5.99 4.61
N ILE A 435 -9.78 -6.88 3.74
CA ILE A 435 -10.06 -8.28 4.08
C ILE A 435 -8.78 -8.99 4.49
N LEU A 436 -7.71 -8.80 3.73
CA LEU A 436 -6.42 -9.37 4.07
C LEU A 436 -5.88 -8.88 5.42
N ALA A 437 -5.95 -7.57 5.69
CA ALA A 437 -5.48 -7.00 6.96
C ALA A 437 -6.35 -7.43 8.16
N ALA A 438 -7.66 -7.53 7.97
CA ALA A 438 -8.59 -8.04 8.97
C ALA A 438 -8.30 -9.51 9.31
N ILE A 439 -8.16 -10.38 8.29
CA ILE A 439 -7.81 -11.79 8.47
C ILE A 439 -6.46 -11.94 9.15
N ARG A 440 -5.44 -11.18 8.74
CA ARG A 440 -4.11 -11.20 9.40
C ARG A 440 -4.18 -10.90 10.89
N THR A 441 -4.95 -9.87 11.25
CA THR A 441 -5.08 -9.46 12.65
C THR A 441 -5.88 -10.47 13.46
N LEU A 442 -6.99 -10.97 12.89
CA LEU A 442 -7.82 -12.01 13.48
C LEU A 442 -7.03 -13.31 13.68
N ALA A 443 -6.27 -13.74 12.68
CA ALA A 443 -5.47 -14.96 12.69
C ALA A 443 -4.47 -14.98 13.86
N ILE A 444 -3.69 -13.90 14.00
CA ILE A 444 -2.75 -13.75 15.11
C ILE A 444 -3.51 -13.78 16.44
N TRP A 445 -4.67 -13.11 16.53
CA TRP A 445 -5.44 -13.10 17.76
C TRP A 445 -6.01 -14.48 18.13
N LEU A 446 -6.56 -15.22 17.16
CA LEU A 446 -7.11 -16.57 17.37
C LEU A 446 -6.05 -17.56 17.85
N ARG A 447 -4.82 -17.43 17.34
CA ARG A 447 -3.70 -18.28 17.74
C ARG A 447 -3.23 -18.00 19.16
N GLU A 448 -3.16 -16.73 19.55
CA GLU A 448 -2.52 -16.32 20.82
C GLU A 448 -3.50 -16.15 21.99
N ASP A 449 -4.79 -15.93 21.73
CA ASP A 449 -5.83 -15.78 22.74
C ASP A 449 -6.62 -17.09 22.92
N ASP A 450 -6.73 -17.57 24.17
CA ASP A 450 -7.51 -18.77 24.53
C ASP A 450 -9.02 -18.50 24.63
N GLY A 451 -9.56 -17.67 23.74
CA GLY A 451 -10.96 -17.31 23.72
C GLY A 451 -11.83 -18.35 23.01
N GLU A 452 -12.32 -19.37 23.73
CA GLU A 452 -13.18 -20.44 23.17
C GLU A 452 -14.36 -19.90 22.34
N ILE A 453 -15.07 -18.88 22.86
CA ILE A 453 -16.23 -18.27 22.18
C ILE A 453 -15.83 -17.67 20.83
N LEU A 454 -14.70 -16.97 20.77
CA LEU A 454 -14.24 -16.31 19.55
C LEU A 454 -13.77 -17.33 18.50
N ARG A 455 -13.11 -18.41 18.94
CA ARG A 455 -12.74 -19.53 18.05
C ARG A 455 -13.99 -20.20 17.47
N MET A 456 -15.01 -20.44 18.30
CA MET A 456 -16.29 -20.99 17.85
C MET A 456 -17.00 -20.07 16.83
N GLU A 457 -17.02 -18.75 17.06
CA GLU A 457 -17.54 -17.78 16.07
C GLU A 457 -16.76 -17.83 14.76
N ALA A 458 -15.42 -17.90 14.84
CA ALA A 458 -14.54 -17.90 13.69
C ALA A 458 -14.57 -19.21 12.88
N ASN A 459 -15.01 -20.34 13.45
CA ASN A 459 -15.27 -21.59 12.71
C ASN A 459 -16.27 -21.37 11.56
N GLY A 460 -17.20 -20.42 11.71
CA GLY A 460 -18.14 -20.02 10.65
C GLY A 460 -17.51 -19.35 9.42
N LEU A 461 -16.20 -19.08 9.44
CA LEU A 461 -15.42 -18.54 8.33
C LEU A 461 -14.58 -19.61 7.61
N ALA A 462 -14.63 -20.89 8.02
CA ALA A 462 -13.76 -21.94 7.48
C ALA A 462 -13.93 -22.13 5.96
N ASP A 463 -15.16 -22.03 5.44
CA ASP A 463 -15.47 -22.09 4.00
C ASP A 463 -14.81 -20.93 3.24
N MET A 464 -14.97 -19.71 3.75
CA MET A 464 -14.36 -18.50 3.20
C MET A 464 -12.83 -18.60 3.21
N PHE A 465 -12.24 -19.04 4.33
CA PHE A 465 -10.80 -19.22 4.43
C PHE A 465 -10.28 -20.22 3.40
N ILE A 466 -10.90 -21.39 3.24
CA ILE A 466 -10.44 -22.37 2.25
C ILE A 466 -10.56 -21.85 0.82
N GLU A 467 -11.62 -21.11 0.48
CA GLU A 467 -11.79 -20.56 -0.86
C GLU A 467 -10.80 -19.41 -1.15
N LEU A 468 -10.54 -18.53 -0.19
CA LEU A 468 -9.49 -17.51 -0.28
C LEU A 468 -8.08 -18.13 -0.39
N TYR A 469 -7.85 -19.25 0.31
CA TYR A 469 -6.61 -20.01 0.21
C TYR A 469 -6.41 -20.56 -1.21
N ARG A 470 -7.43 -21.22 -1.77
CA ARG A 470 -7.37 -21.81 -3.12
C ARG A 470 -7.23 -20.76 -4.21
N SER A 471 -7.98 -19.66 -4.12
CA SER A 471 -7.93 -18.58 -5.11
C SER A 471 -6.56 -17.91 -5.18
N SER A 472 -5.83 -17.82 -4.05
CA SER A 472 -4.45 -17.32 -3.97
C SER A 472 -3.46 -18.17 -4.79
N SER A 473 -3.73 -19.46 -5.00
CA SER A 473 -2.85 -20.39 -5.74
C SER A 473 -3.05 -20.38 -7.26
N SER A 474 -4.11 -19.74 -7.78
CA SER A 474 -4.59 -19.94 -9.15
C SER A 474 -4.05 -18.94 -10.21
N SER A 475 -3.17 -18.01 -9.85
CA SER A 475 -2.90 -16.82 -10.67
C SER A 475 -1.50 -16.79 -11.30
N SER A 476 -1.43 -17.07 -12.60
CA SER A 476 -0.26 -16.91 -13.48
C SER A 476 -0.30 -15.59 -14.29
N THR A 477 -1.14 -14.62 -13.93
CA THR A 477 -1.27 -13.33 -14.63
C THR A 477 -0.75 -12.15 -13.80
N ALA A 478 -0.08 -11.23 -14.50
CA ALA A 478 0.87 -10.21 -13.99
C ALA A 478 0.29 -9.03 -13.18
N THR A 479 -0.86 -9.18 -12.55
CA THR A 479 -1.33 -8.24 -11.52
C THR A 479 -1.13 -8.91 -10.17
N GLU A 480 -0.26 -8.36 -9.32
CA GLU A 480 -0.01 -8.83 -7.94
C GLU A 480 -1.34 -8.95 -7.19
N LYS A 481 -1.93 -10.15 -7.17
CA LYS A 481 -3.10 -10.45 -6.36
C LYS A 481 -2.67 -10.62 -4.90
N LEU A 482 -3.57 -10.25 -3.99
CA LEU A 482 -3.38 -10.42 -2.56
C LEU A 482 -3.21 -11.92 -2.22
N ASP A 483 -2.20 -12.25 -1.40
CA ASP A 483 -1.94 -13.62 -0.95
C ASP A 483 -2.48 -13.83 0.47
N PHE A 484 -3.50 -14.68 0.60
CA PHE A 484 -4.16 -15.00 1.87
C PHE A 484 -3.60 -16.25 2.55
N ARG A 485 -2.75 -17.03 1.87
CA ARG A 485 -2.37 -18.38 2.34
C ARG A 485 -1.76 -18.39 3.73
N ARG A 486 -0.72 -17.59 3.97
CA ARG A 486 -0.06 -17.49 5.29
C ARG A 486 -1.01 -17.01 6.41
N PRO A 487 -1.74 -15.89 6.25
CA PRO A 487 -2.73 -15.47 7.25
C PRO A 487 -3.76 -16.56 7.60
N ILE A 488 -4.22 -17.32 6.61
CA ILE A 488 -5.18 -18.41 6.80
C ILE A 488 -4.55 -19.58 7.56
N LEU A 489 -3.31 -19.95 7.26
CA LEU A 489 -2.60 -21.00 8.02
C LEU A 489 -2.48 -20.62 9.49
N VAL A 490 -2.11 -19.36 9.79
CA VAL A 490 -2.07 -18.86 11.18
C VAL A 490 -3.44 -18.88 11.84
N ALA A 491 -4.52 -18.57 11.11
CA ALA A 491 -5.87 -18.66 11.66
C ALA A 491 -6.23 -20.11 12.00
N PHE A 492 -5.93 -21.07 11.11
CA PHE A 492 -6.21 -22.48 11.37
C PHE A 492 -5.38 -23.04 12.52
N GLU A 493 -4.14 -22.58 12.74
CA GLU A 493 -3.36 -22.95 13.93
C GLU A 493 -4.13 -22.65 15.24
N GLY A 494 -4.88 -21.54 15.29
CA GLY A 494 -5.76 -21.22 16.42
C GLY A 494 -7.10 -21.96 16.42
N LEU A 495 -7.71 -22.17 15.25
CA LEU A 495 -9.03 -22.82 15.14
C LEU A 495 -8.97 -24.32 15.41
N THR A 496 -7.96 -25.03 14.89
CA THR A 496 -7.83 -26.49 15.03
C THR A 496 -7.36 -26.91 16.42
N ALA A 497 -7.16 -25.96 17.34
CA ALA A 497 -6.96 -26.25 18.76
C ALA A 497 -8.24 -26.83 19.41
N GLU A 498 -9.42 -26.55 18.85
CA GLU A 498 -10.71 -27.08 19.29
C GLU A 498 -11.23 -28.15 18.30
N GLU A 499 -11.95 -29.16 18.80
CA GLU A 499 -12.52 -30.24 17.97
C GLU A 499 -13.45 -29.69 16.87
N ASP A 500 -14.33 -28.75 17.21
CA ASP A 500 -15.24 -28.09 16.26
C ASP A 500 -14.50 -27.40 15.10
N GLY A 501 -13.30 -26.87 15.37
CA GLY A 501 -12.48 -26.21 14.35
C GLY A 501 -11.82 -27.20 13.40
N VAL A 502 -11.45 -28.38 13.90
CA VAL A 502 -10.99 -29.51 13.07
C VAL A 502 -12.13 -29.98 12.16
N GLU A 503 -13.34 -30.18 12.70
CA GLU A 503 -14.52 -30.56 11.91
C GLU A 503 -14.80 -29.52 10.82
N ALA A 504 -14.83 -28.23 11.16
CA ALA A 504 -15.07 -27.15 10.21
C ALA A 504 -14.02 -27.10 9.08
N LEU A 505 -12.74 -27.34 9.39
CA LEU A 505 -11.68 -27.42 8.38
C LEU A 505 -11.90 -28.62 7.43
N LEU A 506 -12.24 -29.79 7.98
CA LEU A 506 -12.41 -31.02 7.20
C LEU A 506 -13.66 -30.97 6.31
N ASP A 507 -14.78 -30.49 6.85
CA ASP A 507 -16.06 -30.39 6.13
C ASP A 507 -16.00 -29.44 4.92
N ASN A 508 -15.13 -28.42 4.99
CA ASN A 508 -14.93 -27.46 3.91
C ASN A 508 -13.80 -27.85 2.94
N GLY A 509 -13.29 -29.09 3.01
CA GLY A 509 -12.26 -29.61 2.11
C GLY A 509 -10.87 -29.01 2.36
N GLY A 510 -10.60 -28.57 3.60
CA GLY A 510 -9.32 -28.01 4.00
C GLY A 510 -8.18 -29.01 3.92
N TRP A 511 -8.43 -30.28 4.24
CA TRP A 511 -7.43 -31.36 4.08
C TRP A 511 -6.87 -31.42 2.65
N GLU A 512 -7.76 -31.46 1.66
CA GLU A 512 -7.39 -31.55 0.24
C GLU A 512 -6.65 -30.28 -0.21
N ALA A 513 -7.17 -29.09 0.14
CA ALA A 513 -6.55 -27.82 -0.23
C ALA A 513 -5.12 -27.67 0.30
N LEU A 514 -4.90 -28.01 1.58
CA LEU A 514 -3.61 -27.90 2.24
C LEU A 514 -2.63 -28.96 1.73
N THR A 515 -3.09 -30.20 1.55
CA THR A 515 -2.22 -31.31 1.12
C THR A 515 -1.81 -31.16 -0.34
N ASP A 516 -2.68 -30.65 -1.22
CA ASP A 516 -2.31 -30.35 -2.61
C ASP A 516 -1.27 -29.22 -2.71
N ASP A 517 -1.41 -28.14 -1.92
CA ASP A 517 -0.39 -27.07 -1.88
C ASP A 517 0.93 -27.58 -1.29
N PHE A 518 0.88 -28.32 -0.19
CA PHE A 518 2.06 -28.94 0.42
C PHE A 518 2.81 -29.83 -0.57
N LEU A 519 2.11 -30.70 -1.31
CA LEU A 519 2.71 -31.58 -2.30
C LEU A 519 3.30 -30.79 -3.49
N SER A 520 2.63 -29.72 -3.92
CA SER A 520 3.15 -28.80 -4.94
C SER A 520 4.46 -28.14 -4.49
N ILE A 521 4.51 -27.64 -3.25
CA ILE A 521 5.70 -27.05 -2.64
C ILE A 521 6.83 -28.08 -2.56
N LEU A 522 6.54 -29.29 -2.09
CA LEU A 522 7.54 -30.36 -1.94
C LEU A 522 8.13 -30.77 -3.29
N GLN A 523 7.29 -30.87 -4.34
CA GLN A 523 7.74 -31.12 -5.71
C GLN A 523 8.61 -29.98 -6.26
N ALA A 524 8.21 -28.72 -6.04
CA ALA A 524 8.98 -27.55 -6.45
C ALA A 524 10.34 -27.45 -5.75
N CYS A 525 10.43 -27.86 -4.48
CA CYS A 525 11.67 -27.91 -3.71
C CYS A 525 12.58 -29.09 -4.10
N SER A 526 12.03 -30.10 -4.79
CA SER A 526 12.76 -31.27 -5.30
C SER A 526 13.42 -31.02 -6.66
N SER A 527 13.12 -29.91 -7.33
CA SER A 527 13.71 -29.57 -8.63
C SER A 527 15.04 -28.80 -8.47
N PRO A 528 16.16 -29.26 -9.07
CA PRO A 528 17.48 -28.64 -8.90
C PRO A 528 17.59 -27.20 -9.44
N THR A 529 16.63 -26.76 -10.28
CA THR A 529 16.62 -25.42 -10.88
C THR A 529 15.99 -24.33 -10.00
N THR A 530 15.28 -24.69 -8.93
CA THR A 530 14.44 -23.77 -8.13
C THR A 530 14.77 -23.75 -6.63
N ILE A 531 15.78 -24.51 -6.19
CA ILE A 531 16.09 -24.71 -4.76
C ILE A 531 16.44 -23.40 -4.03
N SER A 532 17.11 -22.45 -4.68
CA SER A 532 17.54 -21.20 -4.04
C SER A 532 16.43 -20.13 -3.94
N SER A 533 15.35 -20.25 -4.71
CA SER A 533 14.26 -19.25 -4.75
C SER A 533 13.07 -19.61 -3.85
N ASN A 534 13.00 -20.84 -3.33
CA ASN A 534 11.77 -21.39 -2.73
C ASN A 534 11.75 -21.40 -1.20
N THR A 535 12.57 -20.58 -0.52
CA THR A 535 12.61 -20.57 0.97
C THR A 535 11.28 -20.13 1.59
N ALA A 536 10.59 -19.16 0.98
CA ALA A 536 9.30 -18.68 1.46
C ALA A 536 8.18 -19.72 1.27
N ASP A 537 8.23 -20.49 0.17
CA ASP A 537 7.31 -21.61 -0.06
C ASP A 537 7.62 -22.78 0.88
N ALA A 538 8.90 -23.06 1.14
CA ALA A 538 9.30 -24.11 2.07
C ALA A 538 8.81 -23.83 3.50
N ALA A 539 8.95 -22.57 3.96
CA ALA A 539 8.39 -22.13 5.23
C ALA A 539 6.86 -22.28 5.28
N ARG A 540 6.15 -21.96 4.18
CA ARG A 540 4.70 -22.21 4.08
C ARG A 540 4.37 -23.71 4.19
N GLY A 541 5.17 -24.58 3.56
CA GLY A 541 5.00 -26.03 3.68
C GLY A 541 5.12 -26.54 5.12
N ILE A 542 6.03 -25.97 5.90
CA ILE A 542 6.19 -26.28 7.34
C ILE A 542 4.94 -25.83 8.12
N GLU A 543 4.45 -24.63 7.85
CA GLU A 543 3.20 -24.10 8.45
C GLU A 543 1.99 -25.01 8.14
N ILE A 544 1.89 -25.54 6.91
CA ILE A 544 0.84 -26.51 6.55
C ILE A 544 0.94 -27.79 7.39
N ILE A 545 2.15 -28.37 7.51
CA ILE A 545 2.35 -29.59 8.28
C ILE A 545 2.01 -29.37 9.76
N ARG A 546 2.34 -28.20 10.31
CA ARG A 546 2.02 -27.84 11.70
C ARG A 546 0.52 -27.92 12.00
N ILE A 547 -0.33 -27.65 11.01
CA ILE A 547 -1.80 -27.76 11.15
C ILE A 547 -2.24 -29.22 10.95
N LEU A 548 -1.73 -29.90 9.92
CA LEU A 548 -2.19 -31.24 9.56
C LEU A 548 -1.71 -32.34 10.52
N LEU A 549 -0.53 -32.19 11.13
CA LEU A 549 0.07 -33.19 11.99
C LEU A 549 -0.77 -33.45 13.26
N PRO A 550 -1.15 -32.45 14.07
CA PRO A 550 -2.01 -32.67 15.24
C PRO A 550 -3.37 -33.31 14.88
N ILE A 551 -3.95 -32.94 13.73
CA ILE A 551 -5.19 -33.53 13.24
C ILE A 551 -5.01 -35.03 12.95
N ALA A 552 -3.89 -35.41 12.32
CA ALA A 552 -3.57 -36.81 12.04
C ALA A 552 -3.29 -37.62 13.32
N GLU A 553 -2.72 -37.01 14.35
CA GLU A 553 -2.47 -37.63 15.66
C GLU A 553 -3.76 -37.87 16.45
N ALA A 554 -4.69 -36.91 16.41
CA ALA A 554 -5.94 -36.94 17.17
C ALA A 554 -7.02 -37.83 16.52
N GLU A 555 -6.91 -38.16 15.23
CA GLU A 555 -7.93 -38.94 14.51
C GLU A 555 -8.13 -40.36 15.11
N GLN A 556 -9.38 -40.68 15.45
CA GLN A 556 -9.82 -41.97 16.01
C GLN A 556 -10.95 -42.59 15.14
N PRO A 557 -11.02 -43.92 14.95
CA PRO A 557 -10.19 -45.00 15.53
C PRO A 557 -8.87 -45.27 14.79
N GLY A 558 -8.50 -44.40 13.85
CA GLY A 558 -7.25 -44.45 13.07
C GLY A 558 -7.37 -43.61 11.81
N THR A 559 -6.25 -43.40 11.13
CA THR A 559 -6.17 -42.53 9.94
C THR A 559 -7.13 -42.94 8.83
N ARG A 560 -7.79 -41.95 8.20
CA ARG A 560 -8.69 -42.16 7.06
C ARG A 560 -7.96 -42.67 5.83
N ASP A 561 -8.53 -43.66 5.14
CA ASP A 561 -7.95 -44.22 3.91
C ASP A 561 -7.66 -43.15 2.83
N ALA A 562 -8.51 -42.13 2.72
CA ALA A 562 -8.34 -41.03 1.76
C ALA A 562 -7.06 -40.20 1.99
N TRP A 563 -6.52 -40.21 3.21
CA TRP A 563 -5.31 -39.45 3.57
C TRP A 563 -4.02 -40.21 3.18
N MET A 564 -4.13 -41.52 2.99
CA MET A 564 -2.97 -42.40 2.77
C MET A 564 -2.30 -42.22 1.40
N ASP A 565 -2.97 -41.57 0.44
CA ASP A 565 -2.37 -41.26 -0.87
C ASP A 565 -1.15 -40.32 -0.75
N ILE A 566 -1.11 -39.49 0.30
CA ILE A 566 0.01 -38.58 0.58
C ILE A 566 1.28 -39.37 0.88
N VAL A 567 1.18 -40.48 1.62
CA VAL A 567 2.32 -41.35 1.94
C VAL A 567 3.01 -41.83 0.67
N THR A 568 2.25 -42.24 -0.34
CA THR A 568 2.80 -42.68 -1.63
C THR A 568 3.43 -41.51 -2.39
N LYS A 569 2.79 -40.33 -2.39
CA LYS A 569 3.31 -39.15 -3.09
C LYS A 569 4.62 -38.64 -2.47
N VAL A 570 4.72 -38.61 -1.14
CA VAL A 570 5.97 -38.24 -0.41
C VAL A 570 7.04 -39.31 -0.60
N ALA A 571 6.69 -40.59 -0.57
CA ALA A 571 7.63 -41.69 -0.85
C ALA A 571 8.22 -41.63 -2.28
N ALA A 572 7.52 -41.00 -3.22
CA ALA A 572 7.97 -40.78 -4.58
C ALA A 572 8.80 -39.50 -4.77
N CYS A 573 8.93 -38.66 -3.73
CA CYS A 573 9.71 -37.43 -3.80
C CYS A 573 11.22 -37.73 -3.89
N TYR A 574 11.89 -36.99 -4.77
CA TYR A 574 13.34 -37.06 -4.93
C TYR A 574 14.00 -36.00 -4.04
N VAL A 575 15.03 -36.40 -3.28
CA VAL A 575 15.89 -35.46 -2.55
C VAL A 575 17.14 -35.20 -3.37
N PRO A 576 17.33 -33.98 -3.92
CA PRO A 576 18.53 -33.62 -4.69
C PRO A 576 19.81 -33.76 -3.88
N ASP A 577 20.89 -34.26 -4.48
CA ASP A 577 22.21 -34.42 -3.84
C ASP A 577 22.94 -33.08 -3.55
N THR A 578 22.37 -31.97 -3.97
CA THR A 578 22.92 -30.61 -3.81
C THR A 578 22.68 -30.03 -2.40
N ILE A 579 23.50 -29.04 -2.01
CA ILE A 579 23.30 -28.27 -0.76
C ILE A 579 21.97 -27.52 -0.85
N GLN A 580 21.12 -27.70 0.16
CA GLN A 580 19.79 -27.07 0.26
C GLN A 580 19.77 -26.05 1.39
N PRO A 581 18.94 -24.99 1.31
CA PRO A 581 18.68 -24.10 2.44
C PRO A 581 18.14 -24.87 3.66
N PRO A 582 18.48 -24.46 4.90
CA PRO A 582 18.03 -25.15 6.12
C PRO A 582 16.51 -25.35 6.19
N VAL A 583 15.73 -24.32 5.83
CA VAL A 583 14.26 -24.35 5.82
C VAL A 583 13.70 -25.43 4.87
N VAL A 584 14.40 -25.75 3.77
CA VAL A 584 14.00 -26.82 2.85
C VAL A 584 14.26 -28.19 3.46
N VAL A 585 15.36 -28.34 4.20
CA VAL A 585 15.66 -29.57 4.93
C VAL A 585 14.66 -29.79 6.07
N GLU A 586 14.33 -28.75 6.81
CA GLU A 586 13.29 -28.75 7.85
C GLU A 586 11.93 -29.19 7.27
N LEU A 587 11.52 -28.63 6.12
CA LEU A 587 10.30 -29.06 5.43
C LEU A 587 10.32 -30.56 5.10
N GLN A 588 11.45 -31.06 4.60
CA GLN A 588 11.58 -32.48 4.25
C GLN A 588 11.49 -33.37 5.49
N VAL A 589 12.12 -32.99 6.61
CA VAL A 589 12.01 -33.72 7.88
C VAL A 589 10.57 -33.71 8.39
N ALA A 590 9.92 -32.54 8.40
CA ALA A 590 8.53 -32.40 8.79
C ALA A 590 7.59 -33.23 7.91
N ALA A 591 7.86 -33.31 6.60
CA ALA A 591 7.12 -34.16 5.67
C ALA A 591 7.22 -35.65 6.05
N LEU A 592 8.42 -36.11 6.44
CA LEU A 592 8.63 -37.48 6.90
C LEU A 592 7.92 -37.76 8.23
N GLN A 593 7.96 -36.83 9.18
CA GLN A 593 7.20 -36.93 10.43
C GLN A 593 5.71 -37.08 10.16
N PHE A 594 5.15 -36.21 9.31
CA PHE A 594 3.73 -36.23 8.96
C PHE A 594 3.29 -37.58 8.37
N VAL A 595 3.99 -38.10 7.36
CA VAL A 595 3.62 -39.40 6.77
C VAL A 595 3.89 -40.59 7.70
N THR A 596 4.84 -40.45 8.62
CA THR A 596 5.11 -41.46 9.65
C THR A 596 3.97 -41.53 10.66
N THR A 597 3.45 -40.38 11.11
CA THR A 597 2.27 -40.28 11.96
C THR A 597 1.04 -40.92 11.29
N LEU A 598 0.79 -40.60 10.01
CA LEU A 598 -0.27 -41.24 9.24
C LEU A 598 -0.11 -42.77 9.21
N LEU A 599 1.10 -43.29 8.98
CA LEU A 599 1.33 -44.74 8.96
C LEU A 599 1.16 -45.38 10.35
N ALA A 600 1.68 -44.74 11.40
CA ALA A 600 1.63 -45.23 12.77
C ALA A 600 0.20 -45.31 13.30
N ASN A 601 -0.66 -44.35 12.95
CA ASN A 601 -2.05 -44.28 13.39
C ASN A 601 -3.02 -45.12 12.50
N THR A 602 -2.51 -45.90 11.53
CA THR A 602 -3.34 -46.82 10.72
C THR A 602 -3.45 -48.23 11.30
N HIS A 603 -4.46 -48.98 10.87
CA HIS A 603 -4.59 -50.40 11.21
C HIS A 603 -3.47 -51.26 10.58
N PRO A 604 -3.06 -52.38 11.22
CA PRO A 604 -1.95 -53.22 10.73
C PRO A 604 -2.11 -53.77 9.31
N GLY A 605 -3.35 -53.94 8.84
CA GLY A 605 -3.64 -54.35 7.45
C GLY A 605 -3.23 -53.28 6.43
N MET A 606 -3.46 -52.01 6.75
CA MET A 606 -3.07 -50.87 5.91
C MET A 606 -1.55 -50.65 5.95
N GLN A 607 -0.93 -50.77 7.12
CA GLN A 607 0.55 -50.71 7.24
C GLN A 607 1.24 -51.70 6.28
N LYS A 608 0.73 -52.95 6.19
CA LYS A 608 1.25 -53.96 5.25
C LYS A 608 1.11 -53.57 3.77
N ARG A 609 0.08 -52.79 3.40
CA ARG A 609 -0.12 -52.31 2.03
C ARG A 609 0.91 -51.26 1.63
N TYR A 610 1.43 -50.48 2.58
CA TYR A 610 2.36 -49.39 2.34
C TYR A 610 3.84 -49.73 2.63
N VAL A 611 4.19 -51.01 2.84
CA VAL A 611 5.57 -51.46 3.15
C VAL A 611 6.63 -50.95 2.16
N HIS A 612 6.28 -50.86 0.87
CA HIS A 612 7.19 -50.31 -0.15
C HIS A 612 7.40 -48.80 0.03
N SER A 613 6.32 -48.06 0.32
CA SER A 613 6.40 -46.63 0.64
C SER A 613 7.19 -46.41 1.95
N THR A 614 6.95 -47.21 2.99
CA THR A 614 7.73 -47.21 4.25
C THR A 614 9.23 -47.40 3.98
N SER A 615 9.58 -48.35 3.11
CA SER A 615 10.97 -48.60 2.74
C SER A 615 11.60 -47.43 1.97
N ALA A 616 10.84 -46.79 1.09
CA ALA A 616 11.30 -45.60 0.36
C ALA A 616 11.51 -44.39 1.29
N ILE A 617 10.58 -44.16 2.22
CA ILE A 617 10.64 -43.09 3.23
C ILE A 617 11.88 -43.29 4.13
N LEU A 618 12.17 -44.52 4.58
CA LEU A 618 13.42 -44.84 5.30
C LEU A 618 14.67 -44.54 4.46
N GLY A 619 14.61 -44.80 3.15
CA GLY A 619 15.66 -44.42 2.20
C GLY A 619 15.90 -42.90 2.18
N ILE A 620 14.82 -42.11 2.10
CA ILE A 620 14.88 -40.64 2.14
C ILE A 620 15.46 -40.17 3.49
N ALA A 621 14.98 -40.70 4.61
CA ALA A 621 15.47 -40.37 5.94
C ALA A 621 16.99 -40.61 6.07
N SER A 622 17.48 -41.73 5.52
CA SER A 622 18.92 -42.04 5.53
C SER A 622 19.78 -41.04 4.75
N GLN A 623 19.24 -40.46 3.67
CA GLN A 623 19.92 -39.43 2.89
C GLN A 623 20.00 -38.09 3.66
N LEU A 624 18.91 -37.72 4.35
CA LEU A 624 18.83 -36.49 5.14
C LEU A 624 19.69 -36.51 6.40
N ARG A 625 19.97 -37.67 6.99
CA ARG A 625 20.78 -37.80 8.21
C ARG A 625 22.15 -37.13 8.14
N SER A 626 22.74 -37.05 6.94
CA SER A 626 24.02 -36.38 6.74
C SER A 626 23.92 -34.84 6.71
N ARG A 627 22.74 -34.30 6.39
CA ARG A 627 22.47 -32.87 6.15
C ARG A 627 21.94 -32.14 7.37
N VAL A 628 21.31 -32.88 8.27
CA VAL A 628 20.75 -32.37 9.52
C VAL A 628 21.82 -32.21 10.61
N LYS A 629 23.04 -32.72 10.35
CA LYS A 629 24.16 -32.66 11.30
C LYS A 629 24.43 -31.26 11.81
N GLY A 630 24.22 -31.05 13.11
CA GLY A 630 24.43 -29.77 13.79
C GLY A 630 23.15 -29.06 14.23
N ASP A 631 21.97 -29.58 13.89
CA ASP A 631 20.68 -29.17 14.45
C ASP A 631 20.08 -30.31 15.28
N ALA A 632 20.18 -30.19 16.61
CA ALA A 632 19.77 -31.25 17.53
C ALA A 632 18.27 -31.58 17.43
N ALA A 633 17.41 -30.59 17.19
CA ALA A 633 15.97 -30.79 17.14
C ALA A 633 15.58 -31.57 15.87
N LEU A 634 16.18 -31.22 14.73
CA LEU A 634 15.95 -31.94 13.49
C LEU A 634 16.58 -33.35 13.50
N GLU A 635 17.71 -33.54 14.18
CA GLU A 635 18.33 -34.86 14.36
C GLU A 635 17.40 -35.79 15.14
N GLU A 636 16.87 -35.33 16.29
CA GLU A 636 15.93 -36.08 17.12
C GLU A 636 14.65 -36.42 16.33
N ALA A 637 14.04 -35.44 15.68
CA ALA A 637 12.87 -35.61 14.82
C ALA A 637 13.06 -36.70 13.74
N LEU A 638 14.25 -36.75 13.13
CA LEU A 638 14.56 -37.72 12.09
C LEU A 638 14.85 -39.11 12.66
N GLU A 639 15.43 -39.20 13.86
CA GLU A 639 15.64 -40.47 14.56
C GLU A 639 14.31 -41.10 14.97
N ASP A 640 13.37 -40.32 15.51
CA ASP A 640 12.01 -40.77 15.84
C ASP A 640 11.28 -41.35 14.62
N VAL A 641 11.42 -40.71 13.46
CA VAL A 641 10.89 -41.21 12.19
C VAL A 641 11.49 -42.58 11.84
N VAL A 642 12.82 -42.72 11.93
CA VAL A 642 13.51 -43.96 11.59
C VAL A 642 13.13 -45.08 12.57
N GLU A 643 13.07 -44.81 13.86
CA GLU A 643 12.68 -45.78 14.88
C GLU A 643 11.24 -46.26 14.68
N THR A 644 10.32 -45.32 14.51
CA THR A 644 8.88 -45.62 14.32
C THR A 644 8.66 -46.44 13.06
N LEU A 645 9.21 -46.02 11.90
CA LEU A 645 9.02 -46.76 10.64
C LEU A 645 9.73 -48.12 10.64
N THR A 646 10.82 -48.28 11.39
CA THR A 646 11.49 -49.57 11.55
C THR A 646 10.65 -50.53 12.39
N ALA A 647 9.94 -50.04 13.40
CA ALA A 647 9.02 -50.84 14.21
C ALA A 647 7.74 -51.27 13.45
N LEU A 648 7.32 -50.47 12.46
CA LEU A 648 6.15 -50.76 11.61
C LEU A 648 6.43 -51.77 10.48
N ARG A 649 7.70 -52.08 10.22
CA ARG A 649 8.16 -53.02 9.17
C ARG A 649 8.25 -54.44 9.69
#